data_AF-A0A8H5KAS7-F1
#
_entry.id   AF-A0A8H5KAS7-F1
#
_cell.length_a   1.000
_cell.length_b   1.000
_cell.length_c   1.000
_cell.angle_alpha   90.00
_cell.angle_beta   90.00
_cell.angle_gamma   90.00
#
_symmetry.space_group_name_H-M   'P 1'
#
loop_
_entity.id
_entity.type
_entity.pdbx_description
1 polymer ?
#
loop_
_entity_poly.entity_id
_entity_poly.type
_entity_poly.pdbx_seq_one_letter_code
_entity_poly.pdbx_strand_id
1 'polypeptide(L)'
;MNTPNLGEWLTAASTGLVGFGHYKYESSIVDASEVWSGIFDSLISQKAPNSLIVISPGVKHRRDPILRGFEKSGQNVANFQVMSYTAWAEYIQNCWSTAGPTLKDYSIVVIDLDPSMTIECAMALLLATHFVMDMAENSMTRLITVSCTEVDHAFERLADHLGLPKPMTFPSSDIEDPSPEDQQTIYCESVSELVERFRDRTEHQEGNHIALVYNSQRAADALEFDNTATSETLMSNEAMENHLLSGGCERLSVSIPDGSHTRIALSGYKHIHMVVQPKTLRASFDLSVGQTTTFHQLLSFEERIELRSVLRRLKERPVSATLYVLGEEKKKGEWWRTGPAIRRKDVWNRSLGAFMTLVAALGPRVDAAAAVECFVPEGMLLIYRTTQWRLKTHGILKWNTDGRLILGLERYEMEVFRKVLPFVGSDYRLAYFIAQGFETGSGAMIQTKIQLAAVVNSGGVAMFDFQEVLPDSIDTMHDLVDACTGYSKPLTDQGSMWLALGLWKRLADHTDNFQTTTADGRLQFPDNLSLTGEKLRCIKAQDSLRHMLSALGIQTRQDQYSDEPILSESDCHDIQSHLFRAYLSQLVSCYRGINGDRKVEFLDLSSKRRVRGLVEGGVDTFHHGNVPNGAPAFGVYHGLRRYNDGILEFEDFTFIPSGLVADWVWAFRDRVGEPTFRIESMLTVAGGPRPNYDGMSDEVWNPEKE
;
A
#
# COMPACT_ATOMS: atom_id res chain seq x y z
N MET A 1 -27.10 24.70 -20.37
CA MET A 1 -26.02 24.92 -21.37
C MET A 1 -25.42 23.57 -21.67
N ASN A 2 -25.27 23.20 -22.93
CA ASN A 2 -24.66 21.93 -23.31
C ASN A 2 -23.17 21.96 -22.95
N THR A 3 -22.69 20.93 -22.27
CA THR A 3 -21.27 20.74 -21.97
C THR A 3 -20.53 20.55 -23.31
N PRO A 4 -19.55 21.40 -23.68
CA PRO A 4 -18.78 21.22 -24.89
C PRO A 4 -18.10 19.84 -24.90
N ASN A 5 -18.02 19.22 -26.07
CA ASN A 5 -17.21 18.00 -26.22
C ASN A 5 -15.71 18.33 -26.04
N LEU A 6 -14.88 17.31 -25.78
CA LEU A 6 -13.46 17.51 -25.48
C LEU A 6 -12.74 18.32 -26.57
N GLY A 7 -13.02 18.04 -27.84
CA GLY A 7 -12.41 18.76 -28.95
C GLY A 7 -12.75 20.25 -28.95
N GLU A 8 -14.04 20.61 -28.83
CA GLU A 8 -14.50 22.00 -28.73
C GLU A 8 -13.85 22.74 -27.56
N TRP A 9 -13.66 22.07 -26.42
CA TRP A 9 -12.97 22.66 -25.26
C TRP A 9 -11.48 22.92 -25.54
N LEU A 10 -10.79 22.02 -26.25
CA LEU A 10 -9.38 22.20 -26.59
C LEU A 10 -9.13 23.38 -27.54
N THR A 11 -10.09 23.66 -28.44
CA THR A 11 -9.98 24.72 -29.45
C THR A 11 -10.63 26.04 -29.05
N ALA A 12 -11.43 26.06 -27.98
CA ALA A 12 -12.11 27.26 -27.52
C ALA A 12 -11.13 28.35 -27.06
N ALA A 13 -11.16 29.51 -27.72
CA ALA A 13 -10.37 30.70 -27.36
C ALA A 13 -10.71 31.27 -25.96
N SER A 14 -11.83 30.85 -25.37
CA SER A 14 -12.23 31.20 -24.00
C SER A 14 -11.51 30.37 -22.93
N THR A 15 -10.87 29.26 -23.30
CA THR A 15 -10.02 28.52 -22.36
C THR A 15 -8.71 29.27 -22.23
N GLY A 16 -8.35 29.67 -21.01
CA GLY A 16 -7.12 30.44 -20.75
C GLY A 16 -5.86 29.71 -21.21
N LEU A 17 -4.69 30.32 -20.94
CA LEU A 17 -3.39 29.69 -21.26
C LEU A 17 -3.27 28.29 -20.63
N VAL A 18 -3.94 28.07 -19.50
CA VAL A 18 -4.06 26.77 -18.84
C VAL A 18 -5.51 26.28 -18.85
N GLY A 19 -5.70 24.98 -19.10
CA GLY A 19 -7.00 24.30 -18.97
C GLY A 19 -6.87 22.93 -18.33
N PHE A 20 -7.81 22.61 -17.43
CA PHE A 20 -7.89 21.33 -16.73
C PHE A 20 -9.10 20.53 -17.20
N GLY A 21 -8.87 19.27 -17.55
CA GLY A 21 -9.89 18.34 -18.01
C GLY A 21 -9.81 16.99 -17.32
N HIS A 22 -10.92 16.27 -17.33
CA HIS A 22 -11.01 14.89 -16.92
C HIS A 22 -11.78 14.11 -17.97
N TYR A 23 -11.13 13.11 -18.57
CA TYR A 23 -11.76 12.19 -19.50
C TYR A 23 -12.18 10.93 -18.75
N LYS A 24 -13.49 10.74 -18.62
CA LYS A 24 -14.07 9.57 -17.98
C LYS A 24 -14.43 8.54 -19.04
N TYR A 25 -13.80 7.37 -18.99
CA TYR A 25 -14.16 6.25 -19.85
C TYR A 25 -14.96 5.19 -19.09
N GLU A 26 -15.69 4.34 -19.82
CA GLU A 26 -16.43 3.26 -19.18
C GLU A 26 -15.50 2.15 -18.66
N SER A 27 -15.75 1.70 -17.45
CA SER A 27 -15.00 0.59 -16.86
C SER A 27 -15.23 -0.77 -17.56
N SER A 28 -16.25 -0.87 -18.42
CA SER A 28 -16.66 -2.07 -19.19
C SER A 28 -15.80 -2.36 -20.43
N ILE A 29 -14.87 -1.48 -20.80
CA ILE A 29 -14.17 -1.58 -22.08
C ILE A 29 -13.21 -2.79 -22.13
N VAL A 30 -13.34 -3.59 -23.19
CA VAL A 30 -12.62 -4.85 -23.38
C VAL A 30 -11.16 -4.62 -23.81
N ASP A 31 -10.93 -3.76 -24.80
CA ASP A 31 -9.59 -3.39 -25.25
C ASP A 31 -9.26 -1.97 -24.80
N ALA A 32 -8.36 -1.85 -23.82
CA ALA A 32 -7.92 -0.57 -23.30
C ALA A 32 -7.29 0.34 -24.39
N SER A 33 -6.79 -0.21 -25.49
CA SER A 33 -6.23 0.59 -26.59
C SER A 33 -7.30 1.32 -27.41
N GLU A 34 -8.55 0.84 -27.41
CA GLU A 34 -9.66 1.55 -28.06
C GLU A 34 -10.00 2.83 -27.30
N VAL A 35 -9.95 2.79 -25.97
CA VAL A 35 -10.09 3.99 -25.12
C VAL A 35 -9.05 5.03 -25.49
N TRP A 36 -7.79 4.60 -25.54
CA TRP A 36 -6.68 5.51 -25.85
C TRP A 36 -6.75 6.02 -27.28
N SER A 37 -7.16 5.20 -28.26
CA SER A 37 -7.40 5.66 -29.63
C SER A 37 -8.44 6.77 -29.66
N GLY A 38 -9.61 6.57 -29.03
CA GLY A 38 -10.67 7.58 -28.97
C GLY A 38 -10.26 8.86 -28.22
N ILE A 39 -9.45 8.72 -27.16
CA ILE A 39 -8.83 9.86 -26.48
C ILE A 39 -7.92 10.62 -27.45
N PHE A 40 -6.95 9.96 -28.09
CA PHE A 40 -6.02 10.62 -29.02
C PHE A 40 -6.72 11.27 -30.20
N ASP A 41 -7.72 10.60 -30.78
CA ASP A 41 -8.57 11.19 -31.82
C ASP A 41 -9.25 12.46 -31.31
N SER A 42 -9.82 12.44 -30.10
CA SER A 42 -10.45 13.62 -29.48
C SER A 42 -9.45 14.74 -29.17
N LEU A 43 -8.22 14.40 -28.77
CA LEU A 43 -7.18 15.36 -28.39
C LEU A 43 -6.50 16.02 -29.58
N ILE A 44 -6.32 15.29 -30.68
CA ILE A 44 -5.42 15.69 -31.78
C ILE A 44 -6.19 16.13 -33.02
N SER A 45 -7.35 15.54 -33.31
CA SER A 45 -8.07 15.73 -34.59
C SER A 45 -8.41 17.19 -34.92
N GLN A 46 -8.67 18.02 -33.92
CA GLN A 46 -9.00 19.43 -34.13
C GLN A 46 -7.78 20.34 -34.22
N LYS A 47 -6.74 20.06 -33.42
CA LYS A 47 -5.49 20.82 -33.39
C LYS A 47 -4.40 19.95 -32.77
N ALA A 48 -3.42 19.54 -33.58
CA ALA A 48 -2.32 18.75 -33.08
C ALA A 48 -1.44 19.56 -32.12
N PRO A 49 -1.13 19.04 -30.91
CA PRO A 49 -0.16 19.66 -30.03
C PRO A 49 1.27 19.51 -30.58
N ASN A 50 2.15 20.43 -30.19
CA ASN A 50 3.58 20.29 -30.47
C ASN A 50 4.22 19.24 -29.56
N SER A 51 3.70 19.08 -28.34
CA SER A 51 4.13 18.04 -27.40
C SER A 51 2.92 17.40 -26.72
N LEU A 52 2.91 16.06 -26.72
CA LEU A 52 1.93 15.23 -26.03
C LEU A 52 2.67 14.29 -25.09
N ILE A 53 2.49 14.49 -23.78
CA ILE A 53 3.13 13.69 -22.74
C ILE A 53 2.05 12.90 -22.03
N VAL A 54 2.15 11.58 -22.05
CA VAL A 54 1.27 10.68 -21.30
C VAL A 54 2.03 10.11 -20.11
N ILE A 55 1.49 10.35 -18.91
CA ILE A 55 2.05 9.90 -17.65
C ILE A 55 1.16 8.76 -17.16
N SER A 56 1.77 7.60 -16.94
CA SER A 56 1.04 6.37 -16.60
C SER A 56 1.82 5.53 -15.57
N PRO A 57 1.19 4.50 -14.98
CA PRO A 57 1.91 3.54 -14.15
C PRO A 57 3.08 2.91 -14.92
N GLY A 58 4.21 2.65 -14.25
CA GLY A 58 5.41 2.06 -14.87
C GLY A 58 5.29 0.59 -15.29
N VAL A 59 4.07 0.03 -15.29
CA VAL A 59 3.79 -1.37 -15.60
C VAL A 59 3.42 -1.54 -17.07
N LYS A 60 4.02 -2.53 -17.74
CA LYS A 60 3.84 -2.78 -19.19
C LYS A 60 2.37 -2.84 -19.61
N HIS A 61 1.53 -3.58 -18.87
CA HIS A 61 0.11 -3.77 -19.20
C HIS A 61 -0.73 -2.48 -19.21
N ARG A 62 -0.27 -1.39 -18.59
CA ARG A 62 -0.90 -0.05 -18.70
C ARG A 62 -0.29 0.77 -19.84
N ARG A 63 1.03 0.63 -20.06
CA ARG A 63 1.78 1.36 -21.09
C ARG A 63 1.47 0.89 -22.51
N ASP A 64 1.40 -0.42 -22.74
CA ASP A 64 1.24 -0.97 -24.09
C ASP A 64 -0.11 -0.58 -24.74
N PRO A 65 -1.25 -0.58 -24.01
CA PRO A 65 -2.50 -0.07 -24.57
C PRO A 65 -2.44 1.41 -24.99
N ILE A 66 -1.65 2.24 -24.30
CA ILE A 66 -1.46 3.66 -24.67
C ILE A 66 -0.74 3.74 -26.02
N LEU A 67 0.38 3.01 -26.17
CA LEU A 67 1.16 3.01 -27.41
C LEU A 67 0.34 2.46 -28.59
N ARG A 68 -0.33 1.31 -28.40
CA ARG A 68 -1.22 0.74 -29.42
C ARG A 68 -2.39 1.65 -29.75
N GLY A 69 -2.95 2.33 -28.76
CA GLY A 69 -4.04 3.30 -28.97
C GLY A 69 -3.58 4.49 -29.81
N PHE A 70 -2.37 4.98 -29.57
CA PHE A 70 -1.77 6.04 -30.39
C PHE A 70 -1.57 5.58 -31.84
N GLU A 71 -1.01 4.39 -32.05
CA GLU A 71 -0.86 3.80 -33.38
C GLU A 71 -2.22 3.62 -34.10
N LYS A 72 -3.23 3.09 -33.40
CA LYS A 72 -4.58 2.87 -33.93
C LYS A 72 -5.29 4.17 -34.33
N SER A 73 -5.06 5.26 -33.60
CA SER A 73 -5.66 6.57 -33.91
C SER A 73 -5.21 7.13 -35.26
N GLY A 74 -4.05 6.68 -35.78
CA GLY A 74 -3.47 7.20 -37.01
C GLY A 74 -3.01 8.67 -36.92
N GLN A 75 -3.04 9.25 -35.72
CA GLN A 75 -2.63 10.63 -35.46
C GLN A 75 -1.11 10.77 -35.44
N ASN A 76 -0.60 11.99 -35.67
CA ASN A 76 0.83 12.28 -35.60
C ASN A 76 1.09 13.55 -34.78
N VAL A 77 2.06 13.49 -33.88
CA VAL A 77 2.47 14.57 -32.98
C VAL A 77 4.00 14.68 -33.03
N ALA A 78 4.52 15.90 -33.12
CA ALA A 78 5.95 16.16 -33.29
C ALA A 78 6.80 15.58 -32.13
N ASN A 79 6.27 15.62 -30.90
CA ASN A 79 6.91 15.06 -29.72
C ASN A 79 5.89 14.30 -28.87
N PHE A 80 5.83 12.98 -29.06
CA PHE A 80 5.02 12.08 -28.24
C PHE A 80 5.89 11.33 -27.24
N GLN A 81 5.55 11.39 -25.95
CA GLN A 81 6.29 10.71 -24.89
C GLN A 81 5.33 9.99 -23.94
N VAL A 82 5.73 8.78 -23.53
CA VAL A 82 5.06 8.05 -22.45
C VAL A 82 6.05 7.83 -21.32
N MET A 83 5.74 8.39 -20.15
CA MET A 83 6.58 8.35 -18.95
C MET A 83 5.87 7.60 -17.82
N SER A 84 6.65 6.92 -16.98
CA SER A 84 6.12 6.45 -15.69
C SER A 84 5.89 7.64 -14.76
N TYR A 85 5.05 7.47 -13.73
CA TYR A 85 4.90 8.45 -12.66
C TYR A 85 6.25 8.86 -12.03
N THR A 86 7.12 7.88 -11.79
CA THR A 86 8.45 8.11 -11.20
C THR A 86 9.36 8.90 -12.13
N ALA A 87 9.46 8.50 -13.41
CA ALA A 87 10.28 9.20 -14.40
C ALA A 87 9.81 10.64 -14.62
N TRP A 88 8.49 10.86 -14.59
CA TRP A 88 7.91 12.21 -14.65
C TRP A 88 8.33 13.05 -13.43
N ALA A 89 8.20 12.50 -12.22
CA ALA A 89 8.58 13.21 -11.01
C ALA A 89 10.06 13.60 -10.99
N GLU A 90 10.94 12.70 -11.44
CA GLU A 90 12.38 12.96 -11.56
C GLU A 90 12.70 14.02 -12.61
N TYR A 91 12.04 13.95 -13.77
CA TYR A 91 12.18 14.94 -14.83
C TYR A 91 11.84 16.35 -14.32
N ILE A 92 10.69 16.53 -13.67
CA ILE A 92 10.27 17.84 -13.15
C ILE A 92 11.23 18.37 -12.08
N GLN A 93 11.66 17.53 -11.15
CA GLN A 93 12.61 17.93 -10.12
C GLN A 93 13.96 18.36 -10.71
N ASN A 94 14.44 17.66 -11.75
CA ASN A 94 15.65 18.03 -12.47
C ASN A 94 15.47 19.37 -13.23
N CYS A 95 14.33 19.57 -13.89
CA CYS A 95 14.00 20.83 -14.57
C CYS A 95 14.00 22.01 -13.58
N TRP A 96 13.37 21.87 -12.42
CA TRP A 96 13.35 22.89 -11.38
C TRP A 96 14.73 23.25 -10.82
N SER A 97 15.70 22.35 -10.98
CA SER A 97 17.07 22.51 -10.48
C SER A 97 18.04 23.13 -11.50
N THR A 98 17.79 23.02 -12.81
CA THR A 98 18.82 23.28 -13.84
C THR A 98 18.52 24.44 -14.78
N ALA A 99 17.27 24.65 -15.20
CA ALA A 99 16.91 25.75 -16.13
C ALA A 99 15.41 26.11 -16.12
N GLY A 100 14.63 25.56 -15.19
CA GLY A 100 13.17 25.61 -15.25
C GLY A 100 12.60 24.61 -16.28
N PRO A 101 11.29 24.34 -16.24
CA PRO A 101 10.67 23.47 -17.22
C PRO A 101 10.59 24.14 -18.59
N THR A 102 10.60 23.38 -19.69
CA THR A 102 10.47 23.95 -21.05
C THR A 102 9.50 23.15 -21.90
N LEU A 103 8.37 23.78 -22.22
CA LEU A 103 7.49 23.40 -23.32
C LEU A 103 7.28 24.63 -24.21
N LYS A 104 7.11 24.42 -25.52
CA LYS A 104 6.87 25.49 -26.49
C LYS A 104 5.47 25.36 -27.08
N ASP A 105 4.83 26.50 -27.29
CA ASP A 105 3.57 26.67 -28.02
C ASP A 105 2.35 25.96 -27.40
N TYR A 106 1.79 24.93 -28.05
CA TYR A 106 0.60 24.20 -27.60
C TYR A 106 0.98 22.79 -27.15
N SER A 107 0.80 22.48 -25.87
CA SER A 107 1.19 21.19 -25.28
C SER A 107 0.06 20.57 -24.46
N ILE A 108 -0.01 19.24 -24.46
CA ILE A 108 -1.00 18.48 -23.67
C ILE A 108 -0.26 17.48 -22.79
N VAL A 109 -0.57 17.52 -21.49
CA VAL A 109 -0.14 16.54 -20.50
C VAL A 109 -1.35 15.70 -20.12
N VAL A 110 -1.22 14.39 -20.25
CA VAL A 110 -2.27 13.43 -19.91
C VAL A 110 -1.79 12.55 -18.76
N ILE A 111 -2.62 12.35 -17.74
CA ILE A 111 -2.34 11.45 -16.63
C ILE A 111 -3.39 10.34 -16.61
N ASP A 112 -2.97 9.10 -16.86
CA ASP A 112 -3.77 7.91 -16.53
C ASP A 112 -3.80 7.80 -15.01
N LEU A 113 -4.94 8.00 -14.37
CA LEU A 113 -5.06 7.91 -12.91
C LEU A 113 -5.21 6.45 -12.48
N ASP A 114 -4.42 6.07 -11.49
CA ASP A 114 -4.62 4.82 -10.76
C ASP A 114 -5.82 4.97 -9.82
N PRO A 115 -6.86 4.13 -9.90
CA PRO A 115 -7.98 4.14 -8.95
C PRO A 115 -7.56 4.05 -7.48
N SER A 116 -6.44 3.38 -7.19
CA SER A 116 -5.88 3.31 -5.84
C SER A 116 -5.16 4.59 -5.42
N MET A 117 -4.80 5.47 -6.36
CA MET A 117 -3.99 6.68 -6.17
C MET A 117 -2.80 6.40 -5.26
N THR A 118 -1.81 5.67 -5.80
CA THR A 118 -0.54 5.44 -5.12
C THR A 118 0.20 6.76 -4.88
N ILE A 119 1.26 6.75 -4.07
CA ILE A 119 2.08 7.94 -3.87
C ILE A 119 2.66 8.45 -5.17
N GLU A 120 3.12 7.56 -6.05
CA GLU A 120 3.71 7.93 -7.32
C GLU A 120 2.67 8.62 -8.20
N CYS A 121 1.43 8.09 -8.25
CA CYS A 121 0.32 8.72 -8.95
C CYS A 121 0.01 10.11 -8.38
N ALA A 122 -0.08 10.24 -7.05
CA ALA A 122 -0.35 11.51 -6.38
C ALA A 122 0.77 12.55 -6.60
N MET A 123 2.03 12.13 -6.50
CA MET A 123 3.20 12.96 -6.80
C MET A 123 3.20 13.41 -8.26
N ALA A 124 2.85 12.52 -9.19
CA ALA A 124 2.76 12.87 -10.61
C ALA A 124 1.66 13.91 -10.87
N LEU A 125 0.47 13.75 -10.27
CA LEU A 125 -0.63 14.71 -10.36
C LEU A 125 -0.24 16.07 -9.78
N LEU A 126 0.38 16.09 -8.61
CA LEU A 126 0.86 17.31 -7.96
C LEU A 126 1.87 18.04 -8.86
N LEU A 127 2.93 17.33 -9.27
CA LEU A 127 4.00 17.90 -10.07
C LEU A 127 3.53 18.34 -11.46
N ALA A 128 2.62 17.60 -12.09
CA ALA A 128 2.03 18.00 -13.36
C ALA A 128 1.20 19.28 -13.24
N THR A 129 0.41 19.41 -12.16
CA THR A 129 -0.40 20.62 -11.94
C THR A 129 0.50 21.84 -11.73
N HIS A 130 1.54 21.73 -10.90
CA HIS A 130 2.53 22.80 -10.74
C HIS A 130 3.34 23.08 -12.02
N PHE A 131 3.73 22.05 -12.75
CA PHE A 131 4.45 22.20 -14.02
C PHE A 131 3.63 22.97 -15.07
N VAL A 132 2.35 22.63 -15.22
CA VAL A 132 1.46 23.34 -16.15
C VAL A 132 1.30 24.81 -15.74
N MET A 133 1.31 25.11 -14.43
CA MET A 133 1.32 26.48 -13.93
C MET A 133 2.61 27.22 -14.25
N ASP A 134 3.77 26.60 -14.04
CA ASP A 134 5.06 27.19 -14.40
C ASP A 134 5.16 27.48 -15.92
N MET A 135 4.47 26.70 -16.77
CA MET A 135 4.46 26.90 -18.22
C MET A 135 3.42 27.91 -18.72
N ALA A 136 2.48 28.33 -17.88
CA ALA A 136 1.32 29.14 -18.27
C ALA A 136 1.70 30.46 -18.96
N GLU A 137 2.85 31.06 -18.62
CA GLU A 137 3.30 32.33 -19.21
C GLU A 137 3.82 32.17 -20.64
N ASN A 138 4.31 30.98 -21.01
CA ASN A 138 5.07 30.75 -22.24
C ASN A 138 4.40 29.78 -23.22
N SER A 139 3.36 29.05 -22.79
CA SER A 139 2.73 28.00 -23.58
C SER A 139 1.25 27.81 -23.22
N MET A 140 0.41 27.58 -24.24
CA MET A 140 -0.95 27.09 -24.06
C MET A 140 -0.88 25.61 -23.67
N THR A 141 -1.08 25.31 -22.38
CA THR A 141 -0.92 23.96 -21.84
C THR A 141 -2.24 23.40 -21.34
N ARG A 142 -2.52 22.12 -21.61
CA ARG A 142 -3.71 21.42 -21.11
C ARG A 142 -3.29 20.25 -20.25
N LEU A 143 -3.88 20.12 -19.06
CA LEU A 143 -3.72 18.96 -18.20
C LEU A 143 -5.01 18.16 -18.19
N ILE A 144 -4.93 16.91 -18.60
CA ILE A 144 -6.08 16.01 -18.72
C ILE A 144 -5.82 14.78 -17.87
N THR A 145 -6.71 14.50 -16.93
CA THR A 145 -6.71 13.24 -16.20
C THR A 145 -7.62 12.24 -16.91
N VAL A 146 -7.28 10.96 -16.85
CA VAL A 146 -8.02 9.88 -17.50
C VAL A 146 -8.30 8.80 -16.47
N SER A 147 -9.57 8.47 -16.22
CA SER A 147 -9.94 7.36 -15.34
C SER A 147 -11.32 6.80 -15.69
N CYS A 148 -11.69 5.69 -15.05
CA CYS A 148 -13.03 5.11 -15.15
C CYS A 148 -13.99 5.59 -14.04
N THR A 149 -13.55 6.54 -13.22
CA THR A 149 -14.31 7.12 -12.10
C THR A 149 -14.69 8.57 -12.44
N GLU A 150 -15.40 9.24 -11.54
CA GLU A 150 -15.54 10.70 -11.61
C GLU A 150 -14.17 11.39 -11.39
N VAL A 151 -14.15 12.71 -11.64
CA VAL A 151 -13.00 13.56 -11.33
C VAL A 151 -12.55 13.32 -9.90
N ASP A 152 -11.25 13.11 -9.74
CA ASP A 152 -10.68 12.91 -8.43
C ASP A 152 -10.81 14.20 -7.58
N HIS A 153 -11.42 14.09 -6.40
CA HIS A 153 -11.51 15.23 -5.46
C HIS A 153 -10.15 15.84 -5.13
N ALA A 154 -9.07 15.06 -5.17
CA ALA A 154 -7.72 15.59 -4.97
C ALA A 154 -7.32 16.56 -6.08
N PHE A 155 -7.71 16.27 -7.33
CA PHE A 155 -7.43 17.14 -8.48
C PHE A 155 -8.24 18.43 -8.42
N GLU A 156 -9.54 18.34 -8.08
CA GLU A 156 -10.40 19.50 -7.90
C GLU A 156 -9.88 20.43 -6.80
N ARG A 157 -9.51 19.86 -5.64
CA ARG A 157 -9.00 20.64 -4.51
C ARG A 157 -7.63 21.23 -4.78
N LEU A 158 -6.78 20.52 -5.51
CA LEU A 158 -5.48 21.06 -5.92
C LEU A 158 -5.65 22.24 -6.89
N ALA A 159 -6.59 22.14 -7.84
CA ALA A 159 -6.94 23.25 -8.72
C ALA A 159 -7.47 24.45 -7.92
N ASP A 160 -8.43 24.23 -7.01
CA ASP A 160 -9.00 25.27 -6.15
C ASP A 160 -7.91 25.92 -5.25
N HIS A 161 -7.01 25.12 -4.66
CA HIS A 161 -5.90 25.60 -3.83
C HIS A 161 -4.94 26.53 -4.59
N LEU A 162 -4.65 26.19 -5.84
CA LEU A 162 -3.77 26.98 -6.72
C LEU A 162 -4.51 28.14 -7.42
N GLY A 163 -5.79 28.36 -7.13
CA GLY A 163 -6.60 29.43 -7.73
C GLY A 163 -6.95 29.19 -9.20
N LEU A 164 -7.09 27.92 -9.59
CA LEU A 164 -7.24 27.47 -10.97
C LEU A 164 -8.69 27.12 -11.32
N PRO A 165 -9.06 27.13 -12.62
CA PRO A 165 -10.38 26.68 -13.04
C PRO A 165 -10.62 25.22 -12.66
N LYS A 166 -11.85 24.91 -12.25
CA LYS A 166 -12.25 23.53 -11.94
C LYS A 166 -12.07 22.62 -13.17
N PRO A 167 -11.61 21.37 -12.98
CA PRO A 167 -11.50 20.42 -14.07
C PRO A 167 -12.85 20.18 -14.76
N MET A 168 -12.87 20.28 -16.08
CA MET A 168 -14.05 19.98 -16.88
C MET A 168 -14.15 18.48 -17.16
N THR A 169 -15.32 17.88 -16.96
CA THR A 169 -15.53 16.43 -17.19
C THR A 169 -16.04 16.16 -18.60
N PHE A 170 -15.42 15.18 -19.26
CA PHE A 170 -15.76 14.71 -20.59
C PHE A 170 -16.05 13.21 -20.53
N PRO A 171 -17.32 12.78 -20.62
CA PRO A 171 -17.65 11.36 -20.69
C PRO A 171 -17.30 10.79 -22.07
N SER A 172 -16.82 9.55 -22.10
CA SER A 172 -16.77 8.74 -23.32
C SER A 172 -18.19 8.48 -23.82
N SER A 173 -18.38 8.41 -25.14
CA SER A 173 -19.68 8.09 -25.75
C SER A 173 -20.16 6.70 -25.30
N ASP A 174 -21.41 6.61 -24.85
CA ASP A 174 -22.06 5.40 -24.34
C ASP A 174 -21.83 4.22 -25.30
N ILE A 175 -21.14 3.17 -24.82
CA ILE A 175 -21.10 1.88 -25.51
C ILE A 175 -22.37 1.14 -25.06
N GLU A 176 -23.17 0.65 -26.00
CA GLU A 176 -24.41 -0.07 -25.71
C GLU A 176 -24.18 -1.17 -24.64
N ASP A 177 -24.89 -1.09 -23.51
CA ASP A 177 -24.77 -2.03 -22.37
C ASP A 177 -25.25 -3.43 -22.79
N PRO A 178 -24.34 -4.41 -23.01
CA PRO A 178 -24.74 -5.76 -23.33
C PRO A 178 -25.06 -6.48 -22.02
N SER A 179 -26.13 -6.05 -21.32
CA SER A 179 -26.59 -6.74 -20.12
C SER A 179 -26.88 -8.22 -20.46
N PRO A 180 -26.39 -9.20 -19.69
CA PRO A 180 -26.70 -10.61 -19.91
C PRO A 180 -28.22 -10.85 -19.87
N GLU A 181 -28.70 -11.86 -20.60
CA GLU A 181 -30.14 -12.21 -20.55
C GLU A 181 -30.56 -12.72 -19.16
N ASP A 182 -29.64 -13.40 -18.46
CA ASP A 182 -29.83 -13.88 -17.09
C ASP A 182 -28.70 -13.39 -16.17
N GLN A 183 -28.89 -12.20 -15.59
CA GLN A 183 -28.01 -11.67 -14.54
C GLN A 183 -28.64 -11.87 -13.16
N GLN A 184 -27.94 -12.58 -12.27
CA GLN A 184 -28.44 -12.86 -10.91
C GLN A 184 -27.41 -12.58 -9.82
N THR A 185 -27.91 -12.29 -8.61
CA THR A 185 -27.11 -12.14 -7.40
C THR A 185 -27.60 -13.12 -6.35
N ILE A 186 -26.71 -13.98 -5.88
CA ILE A 186 -26.92 -15.01 -4.88
C ILE A 186 -26.11 -14.62 -3.65
N TYR A 187 -26.74 -14.69 -2.49
CA TYR A 187 -26.09 -14.43 -1.20
C TYR A 187 -25.84 -15.79 -0.54
N CYS A 188 -24.62 -16.00 -0.06
CA CYS A 188 -24.19 -17.26 0.56
C CYS A 188 -23.65 -16.94 1.96
N GLU A 189 -24.20 -17.55 3.00
CA GLU A 189 -23.75 -17.32 4.38
C GLU A 189 -22.40 -17.98 4.66
N SER A 190 -22.03 -19.02 3.90
CA SER A 190 -20.81 -19.79 4.08
C SER A 190 -20.21 -20.27 2.75
N VAL A 191 -18.95 -20.72 2.80
CA VAL A 191 -18.27 -21.35 1.64
C VAL A 191 -18.97 -22.65 1.25
N SER A 192 -19.51 -23.40 2.21
CA SER A 192 -20.26 -24.63 1.93
C SER A 192 -21.54 -24.34 1.13
N GLU A 193 -22.30 -23.31 1.52
CA GLU A 193 -23.47 -22.88 0.74
C GLU A 193 -23.06 -22.38 -0.65
N LEU A 194 -21.96 -21.63 -0.76
CA LEU A 194 -21.43 -21.21 -2.07
C LEU A 194 -21.21 -22.41 -2.99
N VAL A 195 -20.53 -23.47 -2.52
CA VAL A 195 -20.24 -24.66 -3.33
C VAL A 195 -21.53 -25.37 -3.77
N GLU A 196 -22.51 -25.50 -2.87
CA GLU A 196 -23.82 -26.11 -3.18
C GLU A 196 -24.55 -25.32 -4.28
N ARG A 197 -24.73 -24.01 -4.08
CA ARG A 197 -25.41 -23.13 -5.05
C ARG A 197 -24.69 -23.07 -6.40
N PHE A 198 -23.36 -23.13 -6.36
CA PHE A 198 -22.52 -23.13 -7.55
C PHE A 198 -22.68 -24.44 -8.34
N ARG A 199 -22.66 -25.59 -7.65
CA ARG A 199 -22.87 -26.90 -8.26
C ARG A 199 -24.24 -26.99 -8.92
N ASP A 200 -25.31 -26.61 -8.21
CA ASP A 200 -26.68 -26.63 -8.73
C ASP A 200 -26.81 -25.88 -10.07
N ARG A 201 -26.08 -24.77 -10.23
CA ARG A 201 -26.07 -23.98 -11.46
C ARG A 201 -25.23 -24.55 -12.58
N THR A 202 -24.16 -25.26 -12.26
CA THR A 202 -23.17 -25.70 -13.25
C THR A 202 -23.41 -27.12 -13.73
N GLU A 203 -24.07 -27.96 -12.94
CA GLU A 203 -24.27 -29.39 -13.23
C GLU A 203 -25.18 -29.65 -14.44
N HIS A 204 -26.11 -28.72 -14.74
CA HIS A 204 -27.13 -28.87 -15.79
C HIS A 204 -26.99 -27.85 -16.93
N GLN A 205 -25.92 -27.05 -16.96
CA GLN A 205 -25.68 -26.04 -17.99
C GLN A 205 -24.58 -26.50 -18.96
N GLU A 206 -24.90 -26.52 -20.25
CA GLU A 206 -23.93 -26.82 -21.30
C GLU A 206 -23.16 -25.56 -21.72
N GLY A 207 -21.83 -25.63 -21.69
CA GLY A 207 -20.97 -24.55 -22.19
C GLY A 207 -19.70 -24.40 -21.38
N ASN A 208 -18.88 -23.43 -21.77
CA ASN A 208 -17.67 -23.11 -21.03
C ASN A 208 -18.00 -22.19 -19.84
N HIS A 209 -17.47 -22.53 -18.66
CA HIS A 209 -17.65 -21.81 -17.41
C HIS A 209 -16.35 -21.18 -16.93
N ILE A 210 -16.45 -19.96 -16.40
CA ILE A 210 -15.37 -19.32 -15.65
C ILE A 210 -15.87 -18.83 -14.30
N ALA A 211 -15.14 -19.12 -13.21
CA ALA A 211 -15.29 -18.47 -11.92
C ALA A 211 -14.17 -17.48 -11.67
N LEU A 212 -14.53 -16.24 -11.37
CA LEU A 212 -13.63 -15.19 -10.90
C LEU A 212 -13.87 -15.01 -9.41
N VAL A 213 -12.88 -15.37 -8.59
CA VAL A 213 -13.00 -15.35 -7.14
C VAL A 213 -12.18 -14.20 -6.58
N TYR A 214 -12.87 -13.19 -6.05
CA TYR A 214 -12.26 -11.99 -5.48
C TYR A 214 -12.18 -12.10 -3.95
N ASN A 215 -10.99 -11.80 -3.43
CA ASN A 215 -10.73 -11.61 -1.99
C ASN A 215 -11.01 -12.84 -1.11
N SER A 216 -10.99 -14.06 -1.68
CA SER A 216 -11.25 -15.28 -0.92
C SER A 216 -10.54 -16.51 -1.51
N GLN A 217 -9.32 -16.78 -1.05
CA GLN A 217 -8.59 -17.97 -1.48
C GLN A 217 -9.34 -19.25 -1.07
N ARG A 218 -9.92 -19.28 0.14
CA ARG A 218 -10.73 -20.40 0.62
C ARG A 218 -11.92 -20.72 -0.29
N ALA A 219 -12.54 -19.71 -0.88
CA ALA A 219 -13.61 -19.93 -1.85
C ALA A 219 -13.05 -20.44 -3.18
N ALA A 220 -11.90 -19.92 -3.63
CA ALA A 220 -11.25 -20.38 -4.86
C ALA A 220 -10.85 -21.86 -4.78
N ASP A 221 -10.30 -22.28 -3.64
CA ASP A 221 -9.89 -23.67 -3.39
C ASP A 221 -11.09 -24.62 -3.25
N ALA A 222 -12.23 -24.11 -2.78
CA ALA A 222 -13.44 -24.91 -2.57
C ALA A 222 -14.25 -25.15 -3.87
N LEU A 223 -14.04 -24.35 -4.90
CA LEU A 223 -14.70 -24.54 -6.20
C LEU A 223 -13.98 -25.65 -6.98
N GLU A 224 -14.65 -26.78 -7.14
CA GLU A 224 -14.16 -27.99 -7.82
C GLU A 224 -14.09 -27.82 -9.35
N PHE A 225 -13.10 -27.06 -9.85
CA PHE A 225 -12.81 -26.97 -11.28
C PHE A 225 -11.57 -27.76 -11.69
N ASP A 226 -11.61 -28.34 -12.89
CA ASP A 226 -10.53 -29.19 -13.45
C ASP A 226 -9.21 -28.42 -13.61
N ASN A 227 -9.27 -27.10 -13.74
CA ASN A 227 -8.13 -26.20 -13.79
C ASN A 227 -8.34 -25.00 -12.84
N THR A 228 -7.39 -24.79 -11.94
CA THR A 228 -7.33 -23.63 -11.03
C THR A 228 -6.09 -22.81 -11.31
N ALA A 229 -6.25 -21.50 -11.51
CA ALA A 229 -5.16 -20.58 -11.70
C ALA A 229 -5.30 -19.38 -10.74
N THR A 230 -4.17 -18.82 -10.29
CA THR A 230 -4.17 -17.53 -9.59
C THR A 230 -3.84 -16.43 -10.59
N SER A 231 -4.46 -15.26 -10.45
CA SER A 231 -4.18 -14.12 -11.32
C SER A 231 -2.70 -13.74 -11.29
N GLU A 232 -2.00 -13.91 -10.18
CA GLU A 232 -0.56 -13.62 -10.08
C GLU A 232 0.29 -14.62 -10.86
N THR A 233 0.00 -15.92 -10.78
CA THR A 233 0.67 -16.96 -11.59
C THR A 233 0.37 -16.80 -13.08
N LEU A 234 -0.83 -16.33 -13.42
CA LEU A 234 -1.21 -15.98 -14.79
C LEU A 234 -0.45 -14.74 -15.29
N MET A 235 -0.22 -13.74 -14.43
CA MET A 235 0.47 -12.49 -14.76
C MET A 235 2.01 -12.61 -14.74
N SER A 236 2.57 -13.58 -14.00
CA SER A 236 4.02 -13.84 -13.94
C SER A 236 4.55 -14.62 -15.14
N ASN A 237 3.67 -15.28 -15.91
CA ASN A 237 4.03 -15.89 -17.17
C ASN A 237 4.11 -14.80 -18.24
N GLU A 238 5.33 -14.44 -18.68
CA GLU A 238 5.58 -13.46 -19.76
C GLU A 238 4.75 -13.74 -21.03
N ALA A 239 4.29 -14.98 -21.23
CA ALA A 239 3.43 -15.41 -22.33
C ALA A 239 1.96 -14.94 -22.26
N MET A 240 1.49 -14.38 -21.14
CA MET A 240 0.10 -13.93 -20.98
C MET A 240 -0.09 -12.41 -21.02
N GLU A 241 0.98 -11.62 -21.19
CA GLU A 241 0.96 -10.15 -21.28
C GLU A 241 0.03 -9.61 -22.41
N ASN A 242 -0.48 -10.50 -23.31
CA ASN A 242 -1.37 -10.18 -24.42
C ASN A 242 -2.72 -10.95 -24.46
N HIS A 243 -3.17 -11.65 -23.40
CA HIS A 243 -4.22 -12.66 -23.56
C HIS A 243 -5.58 -12.34 -22.91
N LEU A 244 -6.58 -12.16 -23.79
CA LEU A 244 -7.93 -12.70 -23.63
C LEU A 244 -7.86 -14.05 -22.89
N LEU A 245 -8.59 -14.24 -21.78
CA LEU A 245 -8.91 -15.59 -21.32
C LEU A 245 -9.86 -16.19 -22.37
N SER A 246 -9.33 -17.03 -23.25
CA SER A 246 -10.11 -17.73 -24.25
C SER A 246 -10.66 -19.03 -23.66
N GLY A 247 -11.89 -19.40 -24.04
CA GLY A 247 -12.59 -20.61 -23.61
C GLY A 247 -12.00 -21.93 -24.14
N GLY A 248 -10.66 -22.07 -24.16
CA GLY A 248 -9.99 -23.33 -24.47
C GLY A 248 -10.17 -24.39 -23.37
N CYS A 249 -10.51 -23.97 -22.15
CA CYS A 249 -10.92 -24.84 -21.05
C CYS A 249 -12.44 -24.81 -20.88
N GLU A 250 -13.05 -25.98 -20.69
CA GLU A 250 -14.48 -26.10 -20.40
C GLU A 250 -14.85 -25.43 -19.07
N ARG A 251 -13.92 -25.46 -18.11
CA ARG A 251 -14.13 -25.01 -16.73
C ARG A 251 -12.84 -24.42 -16.15
N LEU A 252 -12.89 -23.18 -15.67
CA LEU A 252 -11.72 -22.46 -15.12
C LEU A 252 -12.07 -21.68 -13.85
N SER A 253 -11.27 -21.86 -12.79
CA SER A 253 -11.27 -20.98 -11.61
C SER A 253 -10.10 -20.00 -11.66
N VAL A 254 -10.35 -18.71 -11.45
CA VAL A 254 -9.32 -17.67 -11.33
C VAL A 254 -9.44 -16.96 -9.97
N SER A 255 -8.46 -17.15 -9.10
CA SER A 255 -8.33 -16.37 -7.86
C SER A 255 -7.74 -14.99 -8.16
N ILE A 256 -8.43 -13.92 -7.77
CA ILE A 256 -8.04 -12.53 -8.01
C ILE A 256 -7.69 -11.89 -6.66
N PRO A 257 -6.43 -11.48 -6.46
CA PRO A 257 -6.00 -10.82 -5.24
C PRO A 257 -6.70 -9.49 -5.03
N ASP A 258 -6.75 -9.09 -3.76
CA ASP A 258 -7.24 -7.77 -3.37
C ASP A 258 -6.37 -6.64 -3.96
N GLY A 259 -7.01 -5.55 -4.39
CA GLY A 259 -6.33 -4.44 -5.06
C GLY A 259 -5.89 -4.73 -6.51
N SER A 260 -6.19 -5.92 -7.05
CA SER A 260 -5.94 -6.22 -8.47
C SER A 260 -6.92 -5.46 -9.37
N HIS A 261 -6.39 -4.55 -10.18
CA HIS A 261 -7.13 -3.81 -11.22
C HIS A 261 -7.00 -4.43 -12.61
N THR A 262 -6.57 -5.70 -12.66
CA THR A 262 -6.28 -6.38 -13.93
C THR A 262 -7.51 -6.37 -14.84
N ARG A 263 -7.31 -5.83 -16.05
CA ARG A 263 -8.34 -5.84 -17.10
C ARG A 263 -8.30 -7.18 -17.81
N ILE A 264 -8.95 -8.16 -17.19
CA ILE A 264 -9.09 -9.48 -17.79
C ILE A 264 -10.15 -9.37 -18.90
N ALA A 265 -9.72 -9.44 -20.16
CA ALA A 265 -10.63 -9.59 -21.28
C ALA A 265 -11.09 -11.06 -21.35
N LEU A 266 -12.39 -11.29 -21.38
CA LEU A 266 -12.96 -12.65 -21.43
C LEU A 266 -13.54 -12.94 -22.82
N SER A 267 -13.31 -14.15 -23.32
CA SER A 267 -13.84 -14.60 -24.62
C SER A 267 -14.11 -16.10 -24.65
N GLY A 268 -15.19 -16.52 -25.29
CA GLY A 268 -15.51 -17.95 -25.44
C GLY A 268 -16.05 -18.65 -24.19
N TYR A 269 -16.41 -17.90 -23.14
CA TYR A 269 -17.12 -18.41 -21.96
C TYR A 269 -18.61 -18.06 -22.05
N LYS A 270 -19.48 -19.06 -21.95
CA LYS A 270 -20.95 -18.87 -21.98
C LYS A 270 -21.51 -18.48 -20.62
N HIS A 271 -20.88 -18.98 -19.55
CA HIS A 271 -21.36 -18.81 -18.18
C HIS A 271 -20.27 -18.19 -17.31
N ILE A 272 -20.57 -17.05 -16.69
CA ILE A 272 -19.63 -16.32 -15.84
C ILE A 272 -20.13 -16.32 -14.41
N HIS A 273 -19.25 -16.70 -13.51
CA HIS A 273 -19.48 -16.76 -12.07
C HIS A 273 -18.50 -15.81 -11.39
N MET A 274 -19.00 -14.86 -10.63
CA MET A 274 -18.18 -13.93 -9.87
C MET A 274 -18.44 -14.18 -8.39
N VAL A 275 -17.44 -14.60 -7.66
CA VAL A 275 -17.53 -14.79 -6.20
C VAL A 275 -16.80 -13.62 -5.54
N VAL A 276 -17.49 -12.93 -4.64
CA VAL A 276 -16.91 -11.78 -3.93
C VAL A 276 -17.07 -11.95 -2.43
N GLN A 277 -15.96 -11.82 -1.72
CA GLN A 277 -15.96 -11.59 -0.28
C GLN A 277 -16.02 -10.08 0.01
N PRO A 278 -17.13 -9.55 0.57
CA PRO A 278 -17.33 -8.11 0.74
C PRO A 278 -16.45 -7.46 1.82
N LYS A 279 -15.94 -8.26 2.75
CA LYS A 279 -15.06 -7.83 3.83
C LYS A 279 -13.68 -8.41 3.64
N THR A 280 -12.70 -7.54 3.39
CA THR A 280 -11.32 -7.94 3.14
C THR A 280 -10.41 -7.45 4.26
N LEU A 281 -9.49 -8.29 4.70
CA LEU A 281 -8.46 -7.91 5.67
C LEU A 281 -7.43 -7.02 4.99
N ARG A 282 -7.34 -5.74 5.39
CA ARG A 282 -6.45 -4.74 4.78
C ARG A 282 -5.71 -3.94 5.85
N ALA A 283 -4.46 -3.60 5.57
CA ALA A 283 -3.70 -2.62 6.35
C ALA A 283 -4.12 -1.20 5.95
N SER A 284 -4.60 -0.39 6.88
CA SER A 284 -5.11 0.96 6.61
C SER A 284 -5.10 1.85 7.82
N PHE A 285 -5.16 3.16 7.63
CA PHE A 285 -5.26 4.10 8.74
C PHE A 285 -6.56 3.86 9.51
N ASP A 286 -6.40 3.48 10.77
CA ASP A 286 -7.47 3.28 11.72
C ASP A 286 -7.62 4.53 12.58
N LEU A 287 -8.74 5.22 12.44
CA LEU A 287 -9.03 6.43 13.20
C LEU A 287 -9.14 6.17 14.71
N SER A 288 -9.51 4.94 15.12
CA SER A 288 -9.65 4.57 16.53
C SER A 288 -8.32 4.42 17.25
N VAL A 289 -7.24 4.15 16.49
CA VAL A 289 -5.88 3.96 17.01
C VAL A 289 -4.94 5.09 16.56
N GLY A 290 -5.32 5.83 15.51
CA GLY A 290 -4.53 6.92 14.93
C GLY A 290 -3.36 6.45 14.08
N GLN A 291 -3.41 5.23 13.54
CA GLN A 291 -2.30 4.63 12.77
C GLN A 291 -2.73 3.51 11.82
N THR A 292 -1.80 3.10 10.94
CA THR A 292 -1.98 1.95 10.07
C THR A 292 -2.15 0.67 10.89
N THR A 293 -3.31 0.02 10.75
CA THR A 293 -3.70 -1.20 11.44
C THR A 293 -4.32 -2.15 10.41
N THR A 294 -4.11 -3.45 10.57
CA THR A 294 -4.71 -4.51 9.75
C THR A 294 -6.10 -4.86 10.30
N PHE A 295 -7.16 -4.64 9.53
CA PHE A 295 -8.54 -4.96 9.95
C PHE A 295 -9.45 -5.26 8.76
N HIS A 296 -10.59 -5.89 9.03
CA HIS A 296 -11.57 -6.21 7.99
C HIS A 296 -12.32 -4.94 7.54
N GLN A 297 -12.25 -4.66 6.24
CA GLN A 297 -12.86 -3.50 5.62
C GLN A 297 -13.91 -3.90 4.60
N LEU A 298 -14.98 -3.11 4.53
CA LEU A 298 -15.99 -3.27 3.50
C LEU A 298 -15.50 -2.69 2.17
N LEU A 299 -15.78 -3.39 1.08
CA LEU A 299 -15.66 -2.82 -0.26
C LEU A 299 -16.54 -1.58 -0.39
N SER A 300 -15.93 -0.48 -0.83
CA SER A 300 -16.57 0.79 -1.15
C SER A 300 -17.51 0.67 -2.34
N PHE A 301 -18.38 1.67 -2.51
CA PHE A 301 -19.26 1.77 -3.66
C PHE A 301 -18.48 1.75 -4.98
N GLU A 302 -17.40 2.53 -5.08
CA GLU A 302 -16.55 2.58 -6.28
C GLU A 302 -15.94 1.22 -6.63
N GLU A 303 -15.43 0.49 -5.64
CA GLU A 303 -14.85 -0.86 -5.84
C GLU A 303 -15.92 -1.86 -6.30
N ARG A 304 -17.14 -1.77 -5.76
CA ARG A 304 -18.25 -2.64 -6.20
C ARG A 304 -18.64 -2.33 -7.64
N ILE A 305 -18.71 -1.06 -8.03
CA ILE A 305 -18.98 -0.68 -9.43
C ILE A 305 -17.86 -1.14 -10.36
N GLU A 306 -16.59 -1.06 -9.92
CA GLU A 306 -15.45 -1.58 -10.66
C GLU A 306 -15.55 -3.10 -10.86
N LEU A 307 -15.87 -3.86 -9.81
CA LEU A 307 -16.10 -5.31 -9.91
C LEU A 307 -17.26 -5.64 -10.87
N ARG A 308 -18.36 -4.89 -10.79
CA ARG A 308 -19.50 -5.06 -11.71
C ARG A 308 -19.08 -4.90 -13.17
N SER A 309 -18.13 -4.01 -13.45
CA SER A 309 -17.66 -3.76 -14.81
C SER A 309 -17.00 -4.97 -15.46
N VAL A 310 -16.46 -5.90 -14.68
CA VAL A 310 -15.83 -7.12 -15.21
C VAL A 310 -16.85 -8.01 -15.91
N LEU A 311 -18.09 -8.07 -15.41
CA LEU A 311 -19.20 -8.78 -16.10
C LEU A 311 -19.57 -8.13 -17.44
N ARG A 312 -19.10 -6.91 -17.71
CA ARG A 312 -19.34 -6.17 -18.96
C ARG A 312 -18.14 -6.19 -19.91
N ARG A 313 -16.95 -6.59 -19.45
CA ARG A 313 -15.70 -6.67 -20.25
C ARG A 313 -15.63 -7.94 -21.11
N LEU A 314 -16.70 -8.22 -21.83
CA LEU A 314 -16.86 -9.45 -22.58
C LEU A 314 -16.85 -9.14 -24.06
N LYS A 315 -15.99 -9.83 -24.81
CA LYS A 315 -15.96 -9.70 -26.26
C LYS A 315 -17.26 -10.22 -26.89
N GLU A 316 -17.90 -11.18 -26.23
CA GLU A 316 -19.15 -11.82 -26.62
C GLU A 316 -20.14 -11.75 -25.46
N ARG A 317 -21.43 -11.55 -25.74
CA ARG A 317 -22.46 -11.51 -24.69
C ARG A 317 -22.59 -12.90 -24.04
N PRO A 318 -22.47 -13.02 -22.71
CA PRO A 318 -22.57 -14.30 -22.02
C PRO A 318 -24.05 -14.71 -21.98
N VAL A 319 -24.28 -16.02 -21.91
CA VAL A 319 -25.63 -16.57 -21.72
C VAL A 319 -26.12 -16.26 -20.30
N SER A 320 -25.25 -16.38 -19.31
CA SER A 320 -25.59 -16.07 -17.91
C SER A 320 -24.42 -15.45 -17.15
N ALA A 321 -24.74 -14.55 -16.23
CA ALA A 321 -23.80 -13.99 -15.27
C ALA A 321 -24.34 -14.09 -13.84
N THR A 322 -23.59 -14.75 -12.95
CA THR A 322 -23.98 -14.94 -11.56
C THR A 322 -22.97 -14.27 -10.63
N LEU A 323 -23.45 -13.37 -9.76
CA LEU A 323 -22.68 -12.84 -8.63
C LEU A 323 -23.01 -13.66 -7.37
N TYR A 324 -22.00 -14.19 -6.69
CA TYR A 324 -22.10 -14.80 -5.37
C TYR A 324 -21.47 -13.86 -4.34
N VAL A 325 -22.25 -13.44 -3.35
CA VAL A 325 -21.82 -12.58 -2.24
C VAL A 325 -21.61 -13.45 -1.01
N LEU A 326 -20.35 -13.65 -0.61
CA LEU A 326 -19.98 -14.56 0.48
C LEU A 326 -20.02 -13.85 1.85
N GLY A 327 -20.65 -14.49 2.84
CA GLY A 327 -20.68 -14.05 4.23
C GLY A 327 -21.64 -12.87 4.50
N GLU A 328 -22.60 -12.61 3.61
CA GLU A 328 -23.67 -11.64 3.84
C GLU A 328 -25.04 -12.27 3.60
N GLU A 329 -26.01 -11.94 4.46
CA GLU A 329 -27.42 -12.19 4.20
C GLU A 329 -27.99 -11.19 3.17
N LYS A 330 -29.05 -11.61 2.47
CA LYS A 330 -29.75 -10.74 1.50
C LYS A 330 -30.37 -9.52 2.19
N LYS A 331 -29.86 -8.33 1.87
CA LYS A 331 -30.40 -7.05 2.36
C LYS A 331 -31.39 -6.43 1.35
N LYS A 332 -32.22 -5.48 1.83
CA LYS A 332 -33.06 -4.65 0.95
C LYS A 332 -32.18 -3.68 0.15
N GLY A 333 -32.15 -3.83 -1.17
CA GLY A 333 -31.36 -3.01 -2.09
C GLY A 333 -30.34 -3.81 -2.89
N GLU A 334 -29.88 -3.28 -4.02
CA GLU A 334 -28.81 -3.90 -4.82
C GLU A 334 -27.48 -3.78 -4.06
N TRP A 335 -26.77 -4.90 -3.86
CA TRP A 335 -25.46 -4.91 -3.18
C TRP A 335 -24.47 -3.90 -3.78
N TRP A 336 -24.51 -3.71 -5.10
CA TRP A 336 -23.73 -2.74 -5.87
C TRP A 336 -23.92 -1.28 -5.45
N ARG A 337 -25.03 -0.93 -4.76
CA ARG A 337 -25.37 0.44 -4.36
C ARG A 337 -25.23 0.69 -2.86
N THR A 338 -24.54 -0.21 -2.16
CA THR A 338 -24.34 -0.14 -0.71
C THR A 338 -22.85 -0.17 -0.39
N GLY A 339 -22.45 0.33 0.78
CA GLY A 339 -21.06 0.39 1.23
C GLY A 339 -20.54 1.82 1.44
N PRO A 340 -19.29 1.98 1.91
CA PRO A 340 -18.67 3.28 2.07
C PRO A 340 -18.63 4.06 0.75
N ALA A 341 -18.96 5.36 0.79
CA ALA A 341 -19.07 6.18 -0.41
C ALA A 341 -17.72 6.45 -1.08
N ILE A 342 -16.66 6.65 -0.29
CA ILE A 342 -15.33 7.01 -0.78
C ILE A 342 -14.41 5.77 -0.72
N ARG A 343 -13.72 5.48 -1.81
CA ARG A 343 -12.65 4.50 -1.82
C ARG A 343 -11.46 4.98 -0.99
N ARG A 344 -10.92 4.09 -0.14
CA ARG A 344 -9.68 4.36 0.59
C ARG A 344 -8.50 4.34 -0.39
N LYS A 345 -7.96 5.51 -0.72
CA LYS A 345 -6.80 5.65 -1.61
C LYS A 345 -5.50 5.46 -0.83
N ASP A 346 -4.53 4.80 -1.43
CA ASP A 346 -3.25 4.44 -0.80
C ASP A 346 -2.51 5.65 -0.25
N VAL A 347 -2.46 6.74 -1.03
CA VAL A 347 -1.73 7.97 -0.67
C VAL A 347 -2.12 8.53 0.70
N TRP A 348 -3.40 8.57 1.05
CA TRP A 348 -3.84 9.12 2.34
C TRP A 348 -4.09 8.05 3.40
N ASN A 349 -4.31 6.80 3.00
CA ASN A 349 -4.74 5.74 3.90
C ASN A 349 -3.58 4.87 4.42
N ARG A 350 -2.53 4.64 3.63
CA ARG A 350 -1.37 3.81 4.05
C ARG A 350 -0.08 4.60 4.04
N SER A 351 0.05 5.52 3.11
CA SER A 351 1.36 6.06 2.76
C SER A 351 1.47 7.58 2.94
N LEU A 352 0.56 8.18 3.71
CA LEU A 352 0.49 9.62 3.90
C LEU A 352 1.77 10.19 4.48
N GLY A 353 2.40 9.48 5.42
CA GLY A 353 3.65 9.93 6.04
C GLY A 353 4.79 10.05 5.03
N ALA A 354 4.89 9.09 4.12
CA ALA A 354 5.87 9.10 3.04
C ALA A 354 5.56 10.19 2.01
N PHE A 355 4.29 10.32 1.60
CA PHE A 355 3.85 11.38 0.69
C PHE A 355 4.17 12.77 1.24
N MET A 356 3.83 13.05 2.50
CA MET A 356 4.14 14.31 3.18
C MET A 356 5.63 14.63 3.16
N THR A 357 6.46 13.63 3.42
CA THR A 357 7.93 13.78 3.42
C THR A 357 8.45 14.10 2.02
N LEU A 358 7.96 13.42 0.99
CA LEU A 358 8.36 13.66 -0.40
C LEU A 358 7.91 15.05 -0.91
N VAL A 359 6.69 15.48 -0.55
CA VAL A 359 6.20 16.82 -0.94
C VAL A 359 6.98 17.90 -0.22
N ALA A 360 7.29 17.73 1.08
CA ALA A 360 8.13 18.68 1.82
C ALA A 360 9.55 18.80 1.24
N ALA A 361 10.07 17.74 0.62
CA ALA A 361 11.36 17.74 -0.05
C ALA A 361 11.38 18.57 -1.36
N LEU A 362 10.22 18.95 -1.91
CA LEU A 362 10.12 19.87 -3.05
C LEU A 362 10.48 21.33 -2.66
N GLY A 363 10.60 21.60 -1.35
CA GLY A 363 11.04 22.89 -0.84
C GLY A 363 10.04 24.02 -1.11
N PRO A 364 10.51 25.27 -1.30
CA PRO A 364 9.64 26.45 -1.32
C PRO A 364 8.74 26.56 -2.56
N ARG A 365 8.91 25.69 -3.58
CA ARG A 365 8.07 25.68 -4.79
C ARG A 365 6.65 25.19 -4.53
N VAL A 366 6.46 24.37 -3.50
CA VAL A 366 5.18 23.78 -3.14
C VAL A 366 4.92 24.04 -1.67
N ASP A 367 3.74 24.59 -1.34
CA ASP A 367 3.29 24.59 0.05
C ASP A 367 2.90 23.18 0.45
N ALA A 368 3.83 22.47 1.09
CA ALA A 368 3.65 21.06 1.40
C ALA A 368 2.44 20.78 2.30
N ALA A 369 2.10 21.70 3.21
CA ALA A 369 0.95 21.53 4.08
C ALA A 369 -0.35 21.57 3.27
N ALA A 370 -0.53 22.63 2.48
CA ALA A 370 -1.75 22.83 1.71
C ALA A 370 -1.88 21.84 0.54
N ALA A 371 -0.77 21.51 -0.12
CA ALA A 371 -0.75 20.54 -1.22
C ALA A 371 -1.12 19.13 -0.73
N VAL A 372 -0.54 18.64 0.37
CA VAL A 372 -0.88 17.33 0.92
C VAL A 372 -2.35 17.28 1.35
N GLU A 373 -2.85 18.34 1.98
CA GLU A 373 -4.22 18.39 2.48
C GLU A 373 -5.26 18.16 1.38
N CYS A 374 -4.96 18.57 0.13
CA CYS A 374 -5.80 18.34 -1.03
C CYS A 374 -6.07 16.84 -1.29
N PHE A 375 -5.11 15.96 -0.99
CA PHE A 375 -5.21 14.52 -1.22
C PHE A 375 -5.93 13.74 -0.10
N VAL A 376 -6.29 14.41 1.00
CA VAL A 376 -7.00 13.79 2.14
C VAL A 376 -8.46 14.26 2.13
N PRO A 377 -9.47 13.38 2.04
CA PRO A 377 -10.88 13.80 1.99
C PRO A 377 -11.28 14.74 3.14
N GLU A 378 -12.22 15.66 2.93
CA GLU A 378 -12.62 16.71 3.90
C GLU A 378 -13.06 16.13 5.26
N GLY A 379 -13.80 15.01 5.25
CA GLY A 379 -14.19 14.28 6.47
C GLY A 379 -13.05 13.52 7.16
N MET A 380 -11.86 13.49 6.58
CA MET A 380 -10.71 12.67 6.98
C MET A 380 -9.46 13.50 7.34
N LEU A 381 -9.58 14.82 7.47
CA LEU A 381 -8.46 15.71 7.82
C LEU A 381 -7.75 15.37 9.14
N LEU A 382 -8.39 14.60 10.02
CA LEU A 382 -7.74 14.09 11.23
C LEU A 382 -6.56 13.15 10.90
N ILE A 383 -6.64 12.39 9.80
CA ILE A 383 -5.55 11.51 9.34
C ILE A 383 -4.33 12.37 8.99
N TYR A 384 -4.54 13.47 8.26
CA TYR A 384 -3.51 14.45 7.96
C TYR A 384 -2.89 15.03 9.23
N ARG A 385 -3.70 15.57 10.14
CA ARG A 385 -3.21 16.19 11.39
C ARG A 385 -2.43 15.19 12.26
N THR A 386 -2.91 13.96 12.36
CA THR A 386 -2.25 12.90 13.13
C THR A 386 -0.92 12.54 12.53
N THR A 387 -0.88 12.31 11.21
CA THR A 387 0.36 11.97 10.50
C THR A 387 1.36 13.12 10.55
N GLN A 388 0.90 14.36 10.35
CA GLN A 388 1.73 15.56 10.46
C GLN A 388 2.40 15.67 11.82
N TRP A 389 1.64 15.51 12.90
CA TRP A 389 2.17 15.54 14.26
C TRP A 389 3.25 14.49 14.46
N ARG A 390 2.98 13.25 14.03
CA ARG A 390 3.92 12.13 14.17
C ARG A 390 5.25 12.41 13.47
N LEU A 391 5.19 12.84 12.20
CA LEU A 391 6.41 13.18 11.45
C LEU A 391 7.19 14.31 12.10
N LYS A 392 6.52 15.29 12.72
CA LYS A 392 7.18 16.35 13.49
C LYS A 392 7.86 15.82 14.74
N THR A 393 7.17 14.97 15.50
CA THR A 393 7.71 14.36 16.71
C THR A 393 8.91 13.45 16.40
N HIS A 394 8.89 12.77 15.24
CA HIS A 394 10.01 11.97 14.73
C HIS A 394 11.18 12.83 14.24
N GLY A 395 10.97 14.12 14.00
CA GLY A 395 11.97 15.03 13.45
C GLY A 395 12.09 15.00 11.92
N ILE A 396 11.24 14.23 11.24
CA ILE A 396 11.18 14.11 9.78
C ILE A 396 10.66 15.41 9.14
N LEU A 397 9.73 16.09 9.80
CA LEU A 397 9.18 17.39 9.37
C LEU A 397 9.33 18.45 10.46
N LYS A 398 9.41 19.73 10.07
CA LYS A 398 9.51 20.89 10.96
C LYS A 398 8.64 22.04 10.44
N TRP A 399 8.24 22.97 11.32
CA TRP A 399 7.66 24.24 10.89
C TRP A 399 8.78 25.23 10.66
N ASN A 400 8.76 25.90 9.50
CA ASN A 400 9.56 27.10 9.32
C ASN A 400 8.96 28.27 10.12
N THR A 401 9.74 29.33 10.34
CA THR A 401 9.30 30.58 10.99
C THR A 401 8.05 31.18 10.35
N ASP A 402 7.88 30.96 9.05
CA ASP A 402 6.77 31.50 8.26
C ASP A 402 5.53 30.60 8.27
N GLY A 403 5.49 29.59 9.15
CA GLY A 403 4.34 28.68 9.28
C GLY A 403 4.20 27.69 8.14
N ARG A 404 5.25 27.44 7.35
CA ARG A 404 5.28 26.42 6.27
C ARG A 404 5.88 25.11 6.76
N LEU A 405 5.33 23.99 6.31
CA LEU A 405 5.84 22.66 6.63
C LEU A 405 7.07 22.37 5.76
N ILE A 406 8.21 22.13 6.40
CA ILE A 406 9.49 21.89 5.74
C ILE A 406 10.09 20.54 6.15
N LEU A 407 11.02 20.05 5.34
CA LEU A 407 11.78 18.84 5.62
C LEU A 407 12.70 19.04 6.84
N GLY A 408 12.64 18.09 7.77
CA GLY A 408 13.49 18.06 8.96
C GLY A 408 14.73 17.17 8.81
N LEU A 409 14.72 16.26 7.84
CA LEU A 409 15.83 15.36 7.48
C LEU A 409 17.00 16.11 6.86
N GLU A 410 18.21 15.63 7.13
CA GLU A 410 19.40 16.11 6.44
C GLU A 410 19.40 15.68 4.96
N ARG A 411 20.22 16.35 4.13
CA ARG A 411 20.27 16.07 2.69
C ARG A 411 20.55 14.60 2.40
N TYR A 412 21.55 14.03 3.07
CA TYR A 412 21.95 12.65 2.85
C TYR A 412 20.90 11.65 3.35
N GLU A 413 20.32 11.90 4.53
CA GLU A 413 19.19 11.11 5.05
C GLU A 413 18.02 11.11 4.06
N MET A 414 17.69 12.26 3.47
CA MET A 414 16.62 12.37 2.47
C MET A 414 16.94 11.61 1.18
N GLU A 415 18.19 11.66 0.72
CA GLU A 415 18.65 10.91 -0.46
C GLU A 415 18.50 9.39 -0.23
N VAL A 416 18.91 8.88 0.94
CA VAL A 416 18.72 7.47 1.32
C VAL A 416 17.24 7.14 1.46
N PHE A 417 16.48 7.96 2.20
CA PHE A 417 15.03 7.78 2.43
C PHE A 417 14.29 7.60 1.11
N ARG A 418 14.49 8.51 0.14
CA ARG A 418 13.84 8.46 -1.17
C ARG A 418 14.20 7.20 -1.95
N LYS A 419 15.46 6.77 -1.91
CA LYS A 419 15.94 5.59 -2.65
C LYS A 419 15.37 4.28 -2.12
N VAL A 420 15.20 4.15 -0.80
CA VAL A 420 14.74 2.90 -0.18
C VAL A 420 13.22 2.80 -0.07
N LEU A 421 12.52 3.95 0.00
CA LEU A 421 11.07 4.02 0.20
C LEU A 421 10.23 3.10 -0.72
N PRO A 422 10.51 2.99 -2.04
CA PRO A 422 9.75 2.10 -2.92
C PRO A 422 9.88 0.61 -2.55
N PHE A 423 11.00 0.21 -1.95
CA PHE A 423 11.30 -1.18 -1.61
C PHE A 423 10.75 -1.61 -0.24
N VAL A 424 10.28 -0.65 0.56
CA VAL A 424 9.64 -0.88 1.87
C VAL A 424 8.13 -0.61 1.84
N GLY A 425 7.49 -0.76 0.68
CA GLY A 425 6.04 -0.60 0.54
C GLY A 425 5.53 0.80 0.88
N SER A 426 6.38 1.81 0.70
CA SER A 426 6.15 3.20 1.12
C SER A 426 6.00 3.42 2.63
N ASP A 427 6.50 2.50 3.45
CA ASP A 427 6.59 2.70 4.88
C ASP A 427 7.68 3.72 5.23
N TYR A 428 7.26 4.92 5.60
CA TYR A 428 8.18 5.99 5.98
C TYR A 428 9.02 5.66 7.22
N ARG A 429 8.52 4.79 8.12
CA ARG A 429 9.22 4.41 9.36
C ARG A 429 10.44 3.56 9.01
N LEU A 430 10.25 2.55 8.17
CA LEU A 430 11.34 1.71 7.68
C LEU A 430 12.34 2.51 6.84
N ALA A 431 11.86 3.38 5.95
CA ALA A 431 12.73 4.24 5.16
C ALA A 431 13.55 5.19 6.05
N TYR A 432 12.93 5.78 7.07
CA TYR A 432 13.61 6.65 8.03
C TYR A 432 14.57 5.88 8.94
N PHE A 433 14.24 4.66 9.35
CA PHE A 433 15.14 3.78 10.12
C PHE A 433 16.45 3.52 9.38
N ILE A 434 16.38 3.21 8.08
CA ILE A 434 17.57 3.01 7.24
C ILE A 434 18.35 4.33 7.06
N ALA A 435 17.64 5.44 6.78
CA ALA A 435 18.27 6.73 6.51
C ALA A 435 19.10 7.28 7.68
N GLN A 436 18.64 7.09 8.91
CA GLN A 436 19.32 7.61 10.10
C GLN A 436 20.74 7.06 10.25
N GLY A 437 21.71 7.94 10.49
CA GLY A 437 23.10 7.54 10.81
C GLY A 437 23.80 6.78 9.68
N PHE A 438 23.32 6.88 8.43
CA PHE A 438 23.88 6.15 7.32
C PHE A 438 25.28 6.66 6.91
N GLU A 439 25.53 7.97 7.00
CA GLU A 439 26.84 8.55 6.63
C GLU A 439 27.94 8.21 7.65
N THR A 440 27.57 8.12 8.93
CA THR A 440 28.51 7.93 10.05
C THR A 440 28.56 6.50 10.57
N GLY A 441 27.63 5.66 10.12
CA GLY A 441 27.44 4.30 10.58
C GLY A 441 28.49 3.30 10.08
N SER A 442 28.71 2.24 10.85
CA SER A 442 29.50 1.11 10.37
C SER A 442 28.78 0.37 9.23
N GLY A 443 29.53 -0.26 8.33
CA GLY A 443 28.94 -1.05 7.23
C GLY A 443 28.05 -2.18 7.75
N ALA A 444 28.43 -2.82 8.86
CA ALA A 444 27.66 -3.84 9.55
C ALA A 444 26.31 -3.30 10.07
N MET A 445 26.32 -2.10 10.68
CA MET A 445 25.11 -1.42 11.13
C MET A 445 24.15 -1.16 9.97
N ILE A 446 24.65 -0.54 8.89
CA ILE A 446 23.84 -0.19 7.71
C ILE A 446 23.25 -1.45 7.07
N GLN A 447 24.05 -2.49 6.89
CA GLN A 447 23.60 -3.76 6.32
C GLN A 447 22.51 -4.41 7.20
N THR A 448 22.70 -4.42 8.51
CA THR A 448 21.70 -4.94 9.47
C THR A 448 20.37 -4.19 9.35
N LYS A 449 20.40 -2.86 9.25
CA LYS A 449 19.18 -2.04 9.09
C LYS A 449 18.42 -2.38 7.80
N ILE A 450 19.13 -2.50 6.68
CA ILE A 450 18.53 -2.84 5.38
C ILE A 450 17.93 -4.25 5.41
N GLN A 451 18.65 -5.22 6.00
CA GLN A 451 18.16 -6.59 6.16
C GLN A 451 16.91 -6.64 7.05
N LEU A 452 16.91 -5.95 8.20
CA LEU A 452 15.75 -5.89 9.08
C LEU A 452 14.53 -5.31 8.36
N ALA A 453 14.71 -4.18 7.66
CA ALA A 453 13.63 -3.54 6.94
C ALA A 453 13.06 -4.44 5.82
N ALA A 454 13.92 -5.20 5.13
CA ALA A 454 13.50 -6.15 4.11
C ALA A 454 12.67 -7.30 4.70
N VAL A 455 13.09 -7.85 5.85
CA VAL A 455 12.39 -8.94 6.56
C VAL A 455 11.05 -8.46 7.11
N VAL A 456 11.03 -7.32 7.80
CA VAL A 456 9.80 -6.75 8.38
C VAL A 456 8.79 -6.42 7.28
N ASN A 457 9.20 -5.78 6.18
CA ASN A 457 8.33 -5.48 5.03
C ASN A 457 7.80 -6.74 4.29
N SER A 458 8.42 -7.90 4.53
CA SER A 458 8.06 -9.17 3.91
C SER A 458 7.20 -10.06 4.82
N GLY A 459 6.89 -9.62 6.05
CA GLY A 459 6.01 -10.31 6.98
C GLY A 459 6.62 -10.58 8.35
N GLY A 460 7.91 -10.30 8.55
CA GLY A 460 8.57 -10.44 9.84
C GLY A 460 8.44 -11.85 10.42
N VAL A 461 7.94 -11.95 11.65
CA VAL A 461 7.78 -13.24 12.34
C VAL A 461 6.71 -14.13 11.68
N ALA A 462 5.70 -13.55 11.04
CA ALA A 462 4.67 -14.29 10.31
C ALA A 462 5.19 -14.96 9.02
N MET A 463 6.48 -14.79 8.69
CA MET A 463 7.15 -15.58 7.65
C MET A 463 7.39 -17.03 8.08
N PHE A 464 7.31 -17.30 9.38
CA PHE A 464 7.60 -18.59 9.96
C PHE A 464 6.35 -19.17 10.61
N ASP A 465 6.17 -20.47 10.44
CA ASP A 465 5.09 -21.22 11.06
C ASP A 465 5.67 -22.04 12.19
N PHE A 466 5.50 -21.46 13.37
CA PHE A 466 5.74 -22.11 14.64
C PHE A 466 4.61 -23.13 14.78
N GLN A 467 4.85 -24.38 14.40
CA GLN A 467 3.81 -25.39 14.32
C GLN A 467 3.07 -25.52 15.67
N GLU A 468 1.90 -24.90 15.80
CA GLU A 468 0.88 -25.38 16.70
C GLU A 468 0.41 -26.73 16.12
N VAL A 469 0.28 -27.75 16.96
CA VAL A 469 -0.18 -29.11 16.62
C VAL A 469 0.91 -30.10 16.16
N LEU A 470 1.92 -30.31 17.01
CA LEU A 470 2.26 -31.65 17.46
C LEU A 470 2.38 -31.60 19.00
N PRO A 471 1.94 -32.61 19.77
CA PRO A 471 2.12 -32.66 21.22
C PRO A 471 3.59 -32.62 21.68
N ASP A 472 4.54 -32.60 20.73
CA ASP A 472 5.98 -32.75 20.92
C ASP A 472 6.78 -31.71 20.07
N SER A 473 6.35 -30.44 19.95
CA SER A 473 7.27 -29.41 19.41
C SER A 473 8.43 -29.19 20.41
N ILE A 474 9.65 -29.56 20.01
CA ILE A 474 10.84 -29.67 20.88
C ILE A 474 11.54 -28.32 21.12
N ASP A 475 11.40 -27.34 20.23
CA ASP A 475 12.22 -26.13 20.26
C ASP A 475 11.70 -25.10 21.27
N THR A 476 12.51 -24.82 22.29
CA THR A 476 12.29 -23.68 23.19
C THR A 476 12.65 -22.37 22.49
N MET A 477 12.17 -21.23 22.99
CA MET A 477 12.61 -19.92 22.50
C MET A 477 14.14 -19.74 22.55
N HIS A 478 14.82 -20.39 23.52
CA HIS A 478 16.28 -20.40 23.55
C HIS A 478 16.88 -21.13 22.35
N ASP A 479 16.31 -22.27 21.94
CA ASP A 479 16.78 -23.01 20.76
C ASP A 479 16.64 -22.18 19.48
N LEU A 480 15.54 -21.42 19.36
CA LEU A 480 15.32 -20.50 18.23
C LEU A 480 16.32 -19.33 18.23
N VAL A 481 16.58 -18.72 19.40
CA VAL A 481 17.55 -17.64 19.57
C VAL A 481 18.97 -18.12 19.28
N ASP A 482 19.34 -19.29 19.77
CA ASP A 482 20.68 -19.88 19.59
C ASP A 482 20.95 -20.22 18.12
N ALA A 483 19.92 -20.67 17.41
CA ALA A 483 19.99 -20.98 15.99
C ALA A 483 20.24 -19.74 15.11
N CYS A 484 19.87 -18.54 15.56
CA CYS A 484 20.02 -17.32 14.77
C CYS A 484 21.50 -17.02 14.43
N THR A 485 21.71 -16.47 13.23
CA THR A 485 23.03 -16.11 12.68
C THR A 485 23.07 -14.65 12.18
N GLY A 486 24.28 -14.19 11.85
CA GLY A 486 24.53 -12.85 11.29
C GLY A 486 24.78 -11.74 12.31
N TYR A 487 25.02 -10.53 11.80
CA TYR A 487 25.34 -9.33 12.57
C TYR A 487 24.40 -9.08 13.77
N SER A 488 23.10 -9.28 13.59
CA SER A 488 22.05 -9.00 14.58
C SER A 488 21.92 -10.03 15.70
N LYS A 489 22.75 -11.09 15.74
CA LYS A 489 22.66 -12.13 16.79
C LYS A 489 22.57 -11.58 18.22
N PRO A 490 23.29 -10.50 18.62
CA PRO A 490 23.16 -9.93 19.97
C PRO A 490 21.78 -9.31 20.30
N LEU A 491 20.90 -9.15 19.31
CA LEU A 491 19.58 -8.51 19.46
C LEU A 491 18.42 -9.51 19.38
N THR A 492 18.66 -10.78 19.03
CA THR A 492 17.61 -11.76 18.67
C THR A 492 16.68 -12.10 19.83
N ASP A 493 17.15 -11.99 21.07
CA ASP A 493 16.36 -12.21 22.29
C ASP A 493 15.51 -10.98 22.71
N GLN A 494 15.65 -9.86 21.99
CA GLN A 494 14.98 -8.60 22.34
C GLN A 494 13.62 -8.41 21.65
N GLY A 495 13.20 -9.32 20.78
CA GLY A 495 11.88 -9.23 20.16
C GLY A 495 11.73 -9.98 18.85
N SER A 496 10.49 -10.05 18.38
CA SER A 496 10.13 -10.85 17.22
C SER A 496 10.69 -10.30 15.90
N MET A 497 10.95 -8.99 15.79
CA MET A 497 11.59 -8.44 14.59
C MET A 497 13.04 -8.93 14.44
N TRP A 498 13.80 -8.95 15.54
CA TRP A 498 15.20 -9.39 15.54
C TRP A 498 15.32 -10.90 15.40
N LEU A 499 14.44 -11.65 16.08
CA LEU A 499 14.33 -13.09 15.90
C LEU A 499 14.05 -13.44 14.43
N ALA A 500 13.08 -12.77 13.81
CA ALA A 500 12.73 -13.01 12.40
C ALA A 500 13.92 -12.76 11.47
N LEU A 501 14.70 -11.70 11.71
CA LEU A 501 15.92 -11.42 10.95
C LEU A 501 16.96 -12.54 11.10
N GLY A 502 17.24 -12.97 12.33
CA GLY A 502 18.22 -14.03 12.61
C GLY A 502 17.83 -15.38 12.00
N LEU A 503 16.54 -15.74 12.06
CA LEU A 503 16.01 -16.96 11.45
C LEU A 503 16.02 -16.88 9.92
N TRP A 504 15.61 -15.75 9.34
CA TRP A 504 15.65 -15.54 7.88
C TRP A 504 17.08 -15.62 7.36
N LYS A 505 18.04 -15.02 8.07
CA LYS A 505 19.46 -15.05 7.71
C LYS A 505 20.01 -16.48 7.73
N ARG A 506 19.70 -17.25 8.78
CA ARG A 506 20.04 -18.69 8.84
C ARG A 506 19.52 -19.44 7.62
N LEU A 507 18.25 -19.26 7.24
CA LEU A 507 17.71 -19.89 6.02
C LEU A 507 18.43 -19.44 4.75
N ALA A 508 18.67 -18.13 4.60
CA ALA A 508 19.34 -17.57 3.44
C ALA A 508 20.76 -18.11 3.25
N ASP A 509 21.47 -18.36 4.36
CA ASP A 509 22.83 -18.91 4.33
C ASP A 509 22.86 -20.41 3.98
N HIS A 510 21.77 -21.15 4.22
CA HIS A 510 21.70 -22.61 4.04
C HIS A 510 20.87 -23.06 2.83
N THR A 511 20.18 -22.16 2.15
CA THR A 511 19.38 -22.47 0.97
C THR A 511 19.88 -21.68 -0.23
N ASP A 512 20.35 -22.38 -1.28
CA ASP A 512 20.72 -21.76 -2.55
C ASP A 512 19.46 -21.13 -3.19
N ASN A 513 19.26 -19.82 -2.92
CA ASN A 513 18.12 -19.02 -3.41
C ASN A 513 16.74 -19.57 -3.02
N PHE A 514 16.59 -20.15 -1.82
CA PHE A 514 15.30 -20.68 -1.33
C PHE A 514 14.60 -21.68 -2.28
N GLN A 515 15.39 -22.41 -3.09
CA GLN A 515 14.83 -23.31 -4.11
C GLN A 515 14.33 -24.63 -3.52
N THR A 516 14.97 -25.14 -2.47
CA THR A 516 14.64 -26.39 -1.80
C THR A 516 13.40 -26.25 -0.90
N THR A 517 12.29 -26.87 -1.30
CA THR A 517 11.04 -26.89 -0.52
C THR A 517 10.61 -28.29 -0.14
N THR A 518 9.85 -28.39 0.95
CA THR A 518 9.07 -29.57 1.32
C THR A 518 7.92 -29.79 0.32
N ALA A 519 7.23 -30.93 0.41
CA ALA A 519 6.17 -31.32 -0.52
C ALA A 519 4.96 -30.36 -0.52
N ASP A 520 4.75 -29.61 0.56
CA ASP A 520 3.75 -28.55 0.73
C ASP A 520 4.27 -27.15 0.30
N GLY A 521 5.48 -27.06 -0.28
CA GLY A 521 6.03 -25.82 -0.83
C GLY A 521 6.71 -24.91 0.20
N ARG A 522 6.92 -25.37 1.43
CA ARG A 522 7.55 -24.60 2.52
C ARG A 522 9.07 -24.80 2.59
N LEU A 523 9.78 -23.91 3.27
CA LEU A 523 11.23 -23.99 3.48
C LEU A 523 11.52 -24.71 4.80
N GLN A 524 12.38 -25.72 4.76
CA GLN A 524 12.81 -26.46 5.96
C GLN A 524 14.08 -25.81 6.54
N PHE A 525 14.12 -25.68 7.87
CA PHE A 525 15.31 -25.19 8.57
C PHE A 525 16.40 -26.26 8.68
N PRO A 526 17.69 -25.86 8.63
CA PRO A 526 18.81 -26.77 8.89
C PRO A 526 18.88 -27.16 10.38
N ASP A 527 19.46 -28.34 10.67
CA ASP A 527 19.76 -28.88 12.01
C ASP A 527 18.56 -29.23 12.91
N ASN A 528 17.50 -29.80 12.33
CA ASN A 528 16.33 -30.37 13.04
C ASN A 528 15.43 -29.38 13.81
N LEU A 529 15.49 -28.07 13.52
CA LEU A 529 14.43 -27.16 13.98
C LEU A 529 13.09 -27.58 13.38
N SER A 530 12.07 -27.68 14.22
CA SER A 530 10.68 -27.98 13.87
C SER A 530 9.93 -26.80 13.22
N LEU A 531 10.68 -25.82 12.71
CA LEU A 531 10.18 -24.60 12.10
C LEU A 531 10.15 -24.71 10.57
N THR A 532 9.17 -24.09 9.94
CA THR A 532 9.14 -23.94 8.47
C THR A 532 8.94 -22.48 8.06
N GLY A 533 9.57 -22.08 6.96
CA GLY A 533 9.44 -20.74 6.38
C GLY A 533 8.52 -20.70 5.17
N GLU A 534 7.77 -19.60 5.02
CA GLU A 534 6.97 -19.32 3.82
C GLU A 534 7.89 -18.81 2.70
N LYS A 535 8.08 -19.64 1.67
CA LYS A 535 9.02 -19.38 0.57
C LYS A 535 8.84 -18.02 -0.10
N LEU A 536 7.60 -17.63 -0.43
CA LEU A 536 7.31 -16.39 -1.15
C LEU A 536 7.74 -15.16 -0.35
N ARG A 537 7.52 -15.17 0.96
CA ARG A 537 7.95 -14.08 1.84
C ARG A 537 9.47 -14.02 2.00
N CYS A 538 10.14 -15.17 2.10
CA CYS A 538 11.61 -15.23 2.15
C CYS A 538 12.26 -14.68 0.88
N ILE A 539 11.73 -15.04 -0.30
CA ILE A 539 12.17 -14.50 -1.60
C ILE A 539 11.91 -12.99 -1.66
N LYS A 540 10.72 -12.53 -1.26
CA LYS A 540 10.39 -11.10 -1.22
C LYS A 540 11.37 -10.31 -0.35
N ALA A 541 11.79 -10.86 0.80
CA ALA A 541 12.80 -10.24 1.66
C ALA A 541 14.16 -10.16 0.96
N GLN A 542 14.60 -11.24 0.31
CA GLN A 542 15.86 -11.27 -0.43
C GLN A 542 15.87 -10.28 -1.61
N ASP A 543 14.79 -10.20 -2.38
CA ASP A 543 14.65 -9.25 -3.48
C ASP A 543 14.62 -7.81 -2.98
N SER A 544 13.88 -7.53 -1.89
CA SER A 544 13.84 -6.20 -1.28
C SER A 544 15.23 -5.77 -0.81
N LEU A 545 15.98 -6.66 -0.15
CA LEU A 545 17.36 -6.44 0.26
C LEU A 545 18.25 -6.11 -0.95
N ARG A 546 18.23 -6.96 -1.98
CA ARG A 546 19.03 -6.81 -3.20
C ARG A 546 18.76 -5.47 -3.89
N HIS A 547 17.48 -5.11 -4.04
CA HIS A 547 17.10 -3.86 -4.67
C HIS A 547 17.52 -2.63 -3.85
N MET A 548 17.36 -2.66 -2.52
CA MET A 548 17.81 -1.56 -1.66
C MET A 548 19.34 -1.38 -1.71
N LEU A 549 20.10 -2.47 -1.59
CA LEU A 549 21.57 -2.41 -1.69
C LEU A 549 22.02 -1.84 -3.05
N SER A 550 21.38 -2.28 -4.14
CA SER A 550 21.65 -1.77 -5.48
C SER A 550 21.32 -0.27 -5.61
N ALA A 551 20.15 0.16 -5.14
CA ALA A 551 19.74 1.57 -5.19
C ALA A 551 20.67 2.49 -4.39
N LEU A 552 21.25 1.97 -3.31
CA LEU A 552 22.21 2.66 -2.46
C LEU A 552 23.67 2.55 -2.96
N GLY A 553 23.94 1.73 -3.97
CA GLY A 553 25.29 1.52 -4.50
C GLY A 553 26.21 0.72 -3.57
N ILE A 554 25.64 -0.07 -2.66
CA ILE A 554 26.40 -0.93 -1.73
C ILE A 554 26.71 -2.25 -2.44
N GLN A 555 28.00 -2.59 -2.55
CA GLN A 555 28.42 -3.89 -3.09
C GLN A 555 28.14 -5.01 -2.07
N THR A 556 27.41 -6.05 -2.48
CA THR A 556 27.26 -7.28 -1.69
C THR A 556 28.60 -8.01 -1.67
N ARG A 557 29.30 -7.97 -0.53
CA ARG A 557 30.33 -8.99 -0.24
C ARG A 557 29.60 -10.29 0.09
N GLN A 558 29.45 -11.16 -0.90
CA GLN A 558 29.17 -12.56 -0.63
C GLN A 558 30.47 -13.20 -0.17
N ASP A 559 30.84 -13.00 1.09
CA ASP A 559 31.86 -13.82 1.72
C ASP A 559 31.20 -15.18 1.99
N GLN A 560 31.31 -16.07 1.01
CA GLN A 560 30.87 -17.46 1.14
C GLN A 560 31.68 -18.09 2.27
N TYR A 561 31.00 -18.54 3.33
CA TYR A 561 31.50 -19.42 4.38
C TYR A 561 32.37 -18.82 5.51
N SER A 562 32.40 -17.50 5.76
CA SER A 562 32.92 -16.98 7.04
C SER A 562 31.77 -16.65 7.99
N ASP A 563 31.87 -17.06 9.26
CA ASP A 563 30.97 -16.59 10.32
C ASP A 563 30.92 -15.05 10.26
N GLU A 564 29.77 -14.50 9.85
CA GLU A 564 29.59 -13.05 9.85
C GLU A 564 29.84 -12.56 11.28
N PRO A 565 30.70 -11.53 11.47
CA PRO A 565 30.96 -11.02 12.81
C PRO A 565 29.68 -10.44 13.41
N ILE A 566 29.54 -10.51 14.72
CA ILE A 566 28.41 -9.90 15.43
C ILE A 566 28.61 -8.38 15.57
N LEU A 567 27.51 -7.63 15.70
CA LEU A 567 27.56 -6.20 15.95
C LEU A 567 28.27 -5.87 17.27
N SER A 568 28.96 -4.73 17.30
CA SER A 568 29.49 -4.18 18.55
C SER A 568 28.34 -3.69 19.45
N GLU A 569 28.59 -3.56 20.75
CA GLU A 569 27.60 -2.98 21.68
C GLU A 569 27.18 -1.56 21.28
N SER A 570 28.13 -0.77 20.75
CA SER A 570 27.85 0.58 20.25
C SER A 570 26.92 0.56 19.04
N ASP A 571 27.19 -0.32 18.06
CA ASP A 571 26.30 -0.44 16.90
C ASP A 571 24.91 -0.95 17.31
N CYS A 572 24.83 -1.90 18.26
CA CYS A 572 23.57 -2.38 18.82
C CYS A 572 22.76 -1.24 19.42
N HIS A 573 23.40 -0.43 20.27
CA HIS A 573 22.79 0.73 20.91
C HIS A 573 22.29 1.75 19.88
N ASP A 574 23.10 2.06 18.86
CA ASP A 574 22.74 3.01 17.82
C ASP A 574 21.57 2.49 16.97
N ILE A 575 21.56 1.21 16.58
CA ILE A 575 20.43 0.61 15.85
C ILE A 575 19.15 0.66 16.68
N GLN A 576 19.19 0.29 17.96
CA GLN A 576 18.03 0.36 18.84
C GLN A 576 17.52 1.80 18.99
N SER A 577 18.43 2.78 19.09
CA SER A 577 18.09 4.21 19.12
C SER A 577 17.40 4.66 17.82
N HIS A 578 17.93 4.26 16.67
CA HIS A 578 17.33 4.56 15.37
C HIS A 578 15.96 3.90 15.17
N LEU A 579 15.81 2.64 15.62
CA LEU A 579 14.55 1.91 15.58
C LEU A 579 13.50 2.60 16.45
N PHE A 580 13.88 2.94 17.69
CA PHE A 580 13.02 3.68 18.60
C PHE A 580 12.53 5.00 18.01
N ARG A 581 13.43 5.81 17.43
CA ARG A 581 13.07 7.08 16.79
C ARG A 581 12.11 6.90 15.61
N ALA A 582 12.32 5.88 14.78
CA ALA A 582 11.47 5.58 13.63
C ALA A 582 10.06 5.10 14.03
N TYR A 583 9.95 4.39 15.15
CA TYR A 583 8.71 3.81 15.67
C TYR A 583 8.17 4.53 16.91
N LEU A 584 8.60 5.77 17.15
CA LEU A 584 8.29 6.51 18.37
C LEU A 584 6.77 6.67 18.61
N SER A 585 5.98 6.77 17.54
CA SER A 585 4.51 6.86 17.63
C SER A 585 3.82 5.53 17.91
N GLN A 586 4.60 4.46 18.00
CA GLN A 586 4.19 3.08 18.30
C GLN A 586 4.95 2.56 19.51
N LEU A 587 5.33 3.48 20.41
CA LEU A 587 5.92 3.14 21.68
C LEU A 587 4.85 2.53 22.59
N VAL A 588 5.18 1.39 23.16
CA VAL A 588 4.34 0.64 24.09
C VAL A 588 5.02 0.61 25.43
N SER A 589 4.24 0.81 26.49
CA SER A 589 4.67 0.48 27.84
C SER A 589 4.10 -0.88 28.24
N CYS A 590 4.92 -1.70 28.87
CA CYS A 590 4.49 -2.95 29.46
C CYS A 590 4.97 -3.06 30.89
N TYR A 591 4.15 -3.66 31.75
CA TYR A 591 4.50 -3.86 33.15
C TYR A 591 3.92 -5.19 33.65
N ARG A 592 4.64 -5.81 34.58
CA ARG A 592 4.15 -6.99 35.30
C ARG A 592 3.39 -6.52 36.55
N GLY A 593 2.16 -7.00 36.72
CA GLY A 593 1.35 -6.68 37.90
C GLY A 593 2.05 -7.09 39.21
N ILE A 594 1.90 -6.26 40.24
CA ILE A 594 2.56 -6.46 41.55
C ILE A 594 1.93 -7.65 42.33
N ASN A 595 0.71 -8.05 41.98
CA ASN A 595 -0.11 -9.03 42.74
C ASN A 595 -0.03 -10.48 42.22
N GLY A 596 1.14 -10.94 41.79
CA GLY A 596 1.36 -12.36 41.46
C GLY A 596 0.67 -12.87 40.19
N ASP A 597 -0.08 -12.02 39.48
CA ASP A 597 -0.63 -12.33 38.17
C ASP A 597 0.51 -12.31 37.14
N ARG A 598 0.78 -13.46 36.50
CA ARG A 598 1.85 -13.60 35.48
C ARG A 598 1.57 -12.80 34.20
N LYS A 599 0.43 -12.13 34.11
CA LYS A 599 -0.04 -11.44 32.93
C LYS A 599 0.69 -10.10 32.77
N VAL A 600 1.40 -9.96 31.66
CA VAL A 600 1.98 -8.67 31.23
C VAL A 600 0.87 -7.88 30.54
N GLU A 601 0.65 -6.65 30.98
CA GLU A 601 -0.25 -5.72 30.28
C GLU A 601 0.57 -4.85 29.33
N PHE A 602 0.02 -4.61 28.13
CA PHE A 602 0.62 -3.74 27.12
C PHE A 602 -0.29 -2.55 26.84
N LEU A 603 0.28 -1.35 26.89
CA LEU A 603 -0.39 -0.09 26.62
C LEU A 603 0.32 0.64 25.49
N ASP A 604 -0.37 0.83 24.36
CA ASP A 604 0.10 1.72 23.30
C ASP A 604 -0.02 3.18 23.78
N LEU A 605 1.11 3.88 23.87
CA LEU A 605 1.16 5.21 24.47
C LEU A 605 0.56 6.29 23.55
N SER A 606 0.53 6.08 22.23
CA SER A 606 -0.05 7.05 21.29
C SER A 606 -1.58 6.99 21.30
N SER A 607 -2.15 5.78 21.26
CA SER A 607 -3.61 5.59 21.26
C SER A 607 -4.23 5.47 22.65
N LYS A 608 -3.42 5.20 23.68
CA LYS A 608 -3.86 4.86 25.04
C LYS A 608 -4.75 3.61 25.11
N ARG A 609 -4.63 2.71 24.14
CA ARG A 609 -5.40 1.47 24.11
C ARG A 609 -4.57 0.31 24.62
N ARG A 610 -5.24 -0.60 25.34
CA ARG A 610 -4.65 -1.89 25.70
C ARG A 610 -4.53 -2.74 24.45
N VAL A 611 -3.39 -3.40 24.30
CA VAL A 611 -3.11 -4.29 23.19
C VAL A 611 -2.82 -5.68 23.74
N ARG A 612 -3.35 -6.72 23.11
CA ARG A 612 -2.98 -8.09 23.44
C ARG A 612 -1.57 -8.38 22.91
N GLY A 613 -0.75 -9.07 23.70
CA GLY A 613 0.50 -9.65 23.21
C GLY A 613 0.23 -10.67 22.11
N LEU A 614 1.27 -11.06 21.34
CA LEU A 614 1.19 -12.11 20.30
C LEU A 614 0.53 -13.37 20.87
N VAL A 615 -0.72 -13.65 20.49
CA VAL A 615 -1.43 -14.89 20.87
C VAL A 615 -1.25 -15.96 19.79
N GLU A 616 -1.12 -15.57 18.51
CA GLU A 616 -0.99 -16.51 17.37
C GLU A 616 0.44 -17.03 17.12
N GLY A 617 1.47 -16.44 17.72
CA GLY A 617 2.88 -16.87 17.54
C GLY A 617 3.36 -17.94 18.52
N GLY A 618 2.44 -18.56 19.25
CA GLY A 618 2.76 -19.31 20.46
C GLY A 618 3.12 -18.35 21.61
N VAL A 619 2.64 -18.68 22.81
CA VAL A 619 2.79 -17.91 24.06
C VAL A 619 4.28 -17.71 24.46
N ASP A 620 5.21 -18.36 23.74
CA ASP A 620 6.63 -18.47 24.09
C ASP A 620 7.58 -17.59 23.24
N THR A 621 7.08 -16.79 22.27
CA THR A 621 7.94 -15.87 21.49
C THR A 621 8.40 -14.62 22.24
N PHE A 622 7.93 -14.43 23.48
CA PHE A 622 8.35 -13.35 24.36
C PHE A 622 9.14 -13.85 25.57
N HIS A 623 10.40 -13.45 25.68
CA HIS A 623 11.13 -13.57 26.94
C HIS A 623 10.56 -12.57 27.97
N HIS A 624 9.55 -13.01 28.71
CA HIS A 624 8.97 -12.25 29.84
C HIS A 624 10.02 -11.88 30.91
N GLY A 625 11.21 -12.49 30.90
CA GLY A 625 12.35 -12.11 31.74
C GLY A 625 12.81 -10.66 31.55
N ASN A 626 12.55 -10.06 30.39
CA ASN A 626 12.95 -8.68 30.06
C ASN A 626 12.00 -7.61 30.64
N VAL A 627 10.88 -8.01 31.25
CA VAL A 627 9.96 -7.08 31.93
C VAL A 627 10.31 -7.01 33.43
N PRO A 628 10.81 -5.87 33.93
CA PRO A 628 11.17 -5.73 35.34
C PRO A 628 9.94 -5.75 36.25
N ASN A 629 10.12 -6.23 37.48
CA ASN A 629 9.06 -6.20 38.49
C ASN A 629 8.88 -4.76 38.99
N GLY A 630 7.66 -4.23 38.92
CA GLY A 630 7.31 -2.91 39.49
C GLY A 630 7.85 -1.69 38.75
N ALA A 631 8.43 -1.86 37.55
CA ALA A 631 8.84 -0.75 36.67
C ALA A 631 8.35 -1.01 35.24
N PRO A 632 8.03 0.04 34.46
CA PRO A 632 7.62 -0.13 33.07
C PRO A 632 8.84 -0.51 32.20
N ALA A 633 8.68 -1.56 31.39
CA ALA A 633 9.51 -1.80 30.22
C ALA A 633 8.86 -1.14 28.99
N PHE A 634 9.68 -0.91 27.96
CA PHE A 634 9.24 -0.27 26.73
C PHE A 634 9.56 -1.14 25.52
N GLY A 635 8.74 -1.02 24.50
CA GLY A 635 8.99 -1.63 23.20
C GLY A 635 8.24 -0.92 22.08
N VAL A 636 8.51 -1.34 20.86
CA VAL A 636 7.87 -0.84 19.64
C VAL A 636 7.31 -1.99 18.82
N TYR A 637 6.33 -1.69 17.99
CA TYR A 637 5.74 -2.62 17.03
C TYR A 637 5.67 -1.96 15.65
N HIS A 638 5.69 -2.78 14.61
CA HIS A 638 5.50 -2.38 13.22
C HIS A 638 4.04 -2.61 12.80
N GLY A 639 3.52 -3.81 13.02
CA GLY A 639 2.17 -4.24 12.68
C GLY A 639 1.22 -4.33 13.89
N LEU A 640 -0.03 -3.94 13.66
CA LEU A 640 -1.12 -4.04 14.63
C LEU A 640 -2.34 -4.59 13.91
N ARG A 641 -3.04 -5.53 14.53
CA ARG A 641 -4.30 -6.08 14.02
C ARG A 641 -5.47 -5.64 14.89
N ARG A 642 -6.60 -5.33 14.27
CA ARG A 642 -7.88 -5.12 14.96
C ARG A 642 -8.92 -6.12 14.50
N TYR A 643 -9.53 -6.80 15.47
CA TYR A 643 -10.63 -7.73 15.27
C TYR A 643 -11.98 -7.00 15.22
N ASN A 644 -13.02 -7.71 14.75
CA ASN A 644 -14.36 -7.12 14.60
C ASN A 644 -15.01 -6.72 15.94
N ASP A 645 -14.54 -7.28 17.06
CA ASP A 645 -14.93 -6.92 18.43
C ASP A 645 -14.15 -5.72 18.98
N GLY A 646 -13.32 -5.08 18.16
CA GLY A 646 -12.52 -3.90 18.52
C GLY A 646 -11.23 -4.22 19.27
N ILE A 647 -10.92 -5.50 19.49
CA ILE A 647 -9.72 -5.93 20.19
C ILE A 647 -8.49 -5.70 19.31
N LEU A 648 -7.43 -5.18 19.94
CA LEU A 648 -6.13 -4.95 19.32
C LEU A 648 -5.14 -6.03 19.71
N GLU A 649 -4.34 -6.46 18.74
CA GLU A 649 -3.25 -7.43 18.92
C GLU A 649 -2.01 -7.00 18.12
N PHE A 650 -0.83 -7.19 18.70
CA PHE A 650 0.43 -6.97 17.98
C PHE A 650 0.64 -8.04 16.91
N GLU A 651 1.12 -7.65 15.74
CA GLU A 651 1.67 -8.60 14.76
C GLU A 651 3.17 -8.85 15.00
N ASP A 652 3.83 -7.94 15.72
CA ASP A 652 5.22 -8.02 16.16
C ASP A 652 5.48 -7.09 17.36
N PHE A 653 6.56 -7.32 18.10
CA PHE A 653 7.01 -6.42 19.16
C PHE A 653 8.49 -6.62 19.47
N THR A 654 9.17 -5.50 19.74
CA THR A 654 10.59 -5.45 20.06
C THR A 654 10.85 -4.52 21.24
N PHE A 655 11.59 -5.00 22.25
CA PHE A 655 11.98 -4.20 23.40
C PHE A 655 12.92 -3.05 23.01
N ILE A 656 12.73 -1.91 23.67
CA ILE A 656 13.61 -0.77 23.59
C ILE A 656 14.21 -0.53 24.98
N PRO A 657 15.55 -0.42 25.09
CA PRO A 657 16.21 -0.07 26.35
C PRO A 657 15.60 1.19 26.99
N SER A 658 15.22 1.09 28.27
CA SER A 658 14.56 2.21 28.97
C SER A 658 15.42 3.47 29.06
N GLY A 659 16.75 3.33 29.03
CA GLY A 659 17.69 4.45 28.97
C GLY A 659 17.49 5.32 27.72
N LEU A 660 17.33 4.69 26.54
CA LEU A 660 17.07 5.39 25.29
C LEU A 660 15.76 6.19 25.32
N VAL A 661 14.72 5.62 25.94
CA VAL A 661 13.43 6.29 26.10
C VAL A 661 13.58 7.50 27.04
N ALA A 662 14.29 7.33 28.15
CA ALA A 662 14.53 8.40 29.11
C ALA A 662 15.32 9.56 28.49
N ASP A 663 16.40 9.27 27.77
CA ASP A 663 17.25 10.26 27.10
C ASP A 663 16.46 11.08 26.08
N TRP A 664 15.61 10.42 25.30
CA TRP A 664 14.75 11.10 24.34
C TRP A 664 13.71 11.99 25.02
N VAL A 665 13.08 11.53 26.11
CA VAL A 665 12.11 12.35 26.87
C VAL A 665 12.79 13.60 27.41
N TRP A 666 14.01 13.48 27.93
CA TRP A 666 14.80 14.65 28.37
C TRP A 666 15.09 15.61 27.22
N ALA A 667 15.64 15.11 26.10
CA ALA A 667 15.94 15.93 24.93
C ALA A 667 14.68 16.56 24.31
N PHE A 668 13.53 15.90 24.39
CA PHE A 668 12.26 16.47 23.94
C PHE A 668 11.82 17.61 24.85
N ARG A 669 11.85 17.42 26.18
CA ARG A 669 11.49 18.46 27.16
C ARG A 669 12.33 19.71 27.01
N ASP A 670 13.63 19.56 26.82
CA ASP A 670 14.54 20.69 26.60
C ASP A 670 14.19 21.47 25.33
N ARG A 671 13.73 20.79 24.27
CA ARG A 671 13.28 21.44 23.02
C ARG A 671 11.95 22.16 23.17
N VAL A 672 11.01 21.63 23.94
CA VAL A 672 9.65 22.20 24.05
C VAL A 672 9.46 23.15 25.24
N GLY A 673 10.40 23.19 26.19
CA GLY A 673 10.40 24.16 27.29
C GLY A 673 9.34 23.95 28.38
N GLU A 674 8.67 22.80 28.42
CA GLU A 674 7.61 22.50 29.40
C GLU A 674 7.90 21.19 30.18
N PRO A 675 8.31 21.29 31.46
CA PRO A 675 8.75 20.13 32.25
C PRO A 675 7.60 19.23 32.74
N THR A 676 6.35 19.64 32.61
CA THR A 676 5.15 18.91 33.07
C THR A 676 4.62 17.89 32.06
N PHE A 677 5.11 17.88 30.81
CA PHE A 677 4.67 16.89 29.83
C PHE A 677 5.10 15.47 30.23
N ARG A 678 4.10 14.59 30.29
CA ARG A 678 4.31 13.12 30.30
C ARG A 678 4.47 12.63 28.87
N ILE A 679 5.17 11.52 28.68
CA ILE A 679 5.48 10.96 27.35
C ILE A 679 4.22 10.70 26.53
N GLU A 680 3.12 10.28 27.17
CA GLU A 680 1.84 10.04 26.50
C GLU A 680 1.27 11.33 25.92
N SER A 681 1.37 12.43 26.66
CA SER A 681 0.93 13.76 26.19
C SER A 681 1.78 14.30 25.03
N MET A 682 3.01 13.80 24.85
CA MET A 682 3.91 14.17 23.75
C MET A 682 3.58 13.41 22.45
N LEU A 683 3.04 12.19 22.58
CA LEU A 683 2.75 11.29 21.46
C LEU A 683 1.29 11.36 20.99
N THR A 684 0.42 12.04 21.73
CA THR A 684 -1.00 12.20 21.37
C THR A 684 -1.27 13.43 20.51
N VAL A 685 -2.14 13.25 19.52
CA VAL A 685 -2.92 14.36 18.95
C VAL A 685 -4.26 14.39 19.66
N ALA A 686 -4.70 15.56 20.12
CA ALA A 686 -5.99 15.70 20.80
C ALA A 686 -7.15 15.15 19.94
N GLY A 687 -7.73 14.03 20.37
CA GLY A 687 -8.87 13.39 19.72
C GLY A 687 -9.33 12.20 20.56
N GLY A 688 -10.46 12.35 21.27
CA GLY A 688 -11.10 11.21 21.96
C GLY A 688 -11.57 10.12 20.97
N PRO A 689 -12.06 8.98 21.49
CA PRO A 689 -12.56 7.87 20.68
C PRO A 689 -13.69 8.33 19.74
N ARG A 690 -13.66 7.88 18.48
CA ARG A 690 -14.55 8.33 17.41
C ARG A 690 -15.03 7.16 16.56
N PRO A 691 -16.26 7.24 16.01
CA PRO A 691 -16.81 6.18 15.16
C PRO A 691 -15.90 5.93 13.95
N ASN A 692 -15.66 4.65 13.66
CA ASN A 692 -14.87 4.23 12.51
C ASN A 692 -15.63 4.50 11.19
N TYR A 693 -14.88 4.67 10.10
CA TYR A 693 -15.39 4.95 8.75
C TYR A 693 -16.44 3.93 8.28
N ASP A 694 -16.31 2.69 8.73
CA ASP A 694 -17.19 1.57 8.36
C ASP A 694 -18.44 1.45 9.25
N GLY A 695 -18.71 2.46 10.09
CA GLY A 695 -19.88 2.49 10.98
C GLY A 695 -19.81 1.51 12.17
N MET A 696 -18.66 0.89 12.43
CA MET A 696 -18.43 0.09 13.63
C MET A 696 -18.23 1.03 14.83
N SER A 697 -19.16 0.96 15.78
CA SER A 697 -19.07 1.66 17.06
C SER A 697 -18.00 0.98 17.92
N ASP A 698 -16.83 1.60 18.07
CA ASP A 698 -15.87 1.16 19.08
C ASP A 698 -16.40 1.54 20.47
N GLU A 699 -16.40 0.56 21.38
CA GLU A 699 -16.81 0.70 22.77
C GLU A 699 -16.01 1.79 23.51
N VAL A 700 -16.75 2.58 24.28
CA VAL A 700 -16.28 3.73 25.04
C VAL A 700 -15.42 3.28 26.22
N TRP A 701 -14.13 3.58 26.22
CA TRP A 701 -13.34 3.59 27.45
C TRP A 701 -13.63 4.89 28.22
N ASN A 702 -14.29 4.76 29.37
CA ASN A 702 -14.58 5.86 30.28
C ASN A 702 -13.49 5.94 31.35
N PRO A 703 -12.67 7.01 31.41
CA PRO A 703 -11.56 7.12 32.37
C PRO A 703 -12.02 7.31 33.83
N GLU A 704 -13.31 7.50 34.10
CA GLU A 704 -13.84 7.81 35.45
C GLU A 704 -14.23 6.59 36.29
N LYS A 705 -13.73 5.39 35.96
CA LYS A 705 -13.86 4.22 36.83
C LYS A 705 -12.52 3.51 37.01
N GLU A 706 -11.66 4.09 37.85
CA GLU A 706 -10.72 3.39 38.73
C GLU A 706 -10.34 4.28 39.92
#